data_AF-A0A5B1CJI1-F1
#
_entry.id   AF-A0A5B1CJI1-F1
#
_cell.length_a   1.000
_cell.length_b   1.000
_cell.length_c   1.000
_cell.angle_alpha   90.00
_cell.angle_beta   90.00
_cell.angle_gamma   90.00
#
_symmetry.space_group_name_H-M   'P 1'
#
loop_
_entity.id
_entity.type
_entity.pdbx_description
1 polymer ?
#
loop_
_entity_poly.entity_id
_entity_poly.type
_entity_poly.pdbx_seq_one_letter_code
_entity_poly.pdbx_strand_id
1 'polypeptide(L)'
;MQPLENKRTKTQTGVARARLLFKRDLAWLPGYPLDAANDASEAGNAFRWQSNLTASATNSSANSSAVSIDGEQLRRAQMTISKLRHRFPRALPKVVDDVDDWLSRTDFLLGLLKGWVHHGETFSSDDVLRSGILPTRWTDELVRIGSSYPRLDGLLNAVTFLTLSDRQNCAIDALEWIDRHATELALLCEIDPERSCELPIRMLSVRETLSSDLMKVFTRCFTDPLVAECRWKRSDARLRELRDEVIKATKQNEFIFPEPKPDETLAQLVMKAFDQACLARPKQQRDCFRLLEHILTAELIEDIAQAQRQITTSEEEMCKLLRRFTASPDMLPQTKANQRELRKQVAESTKIAAVPISTVAAMGTCLGMLSKFTPPETRLWIDFLAGFPREHAGLSARLLAKWWSLWQYRFDHQKDFMRVIKVLSGLMRRRGVAPSILAHWYRYVDEKNVYCELVVNSLDELSGSRDLEKRLVRLLEKVVYDLPLNLGNELLSSMICFAKTSDDDPLSCSLIEHLAKKSDREYDETDLRLAYHFGDSLDLISEILIALQSDYELTELATQLKPLAVDRDLKLIVAKRLAGKDVRLLSRIAATTTILCDMQHPLPKRNACRQVTNWRDRYPTELNAALDRLGQVTLDASKIAESVLGKWFPSSEKLQHQIDALESKLAAGVPNPSDKARMQGRLANLRARQTQAPSVSPARCNKLVEKLQQRTDLEILQQYAKASRAQAVTAMQQRFNLNSLAEDWLQPPLDRVVREINRLSSPMQELGVRLLFETLERTTRNFDLEPGNVAFRKRMETAGVLMQPWLSDQVKQTATTADGSDYELAFTRDVIDFLLMGFHFDTCLSPDSFNFFSTVANAVDLNKRVVYAKTQAGKVIGRCLFALNDAGEILTYHRYSHDPKDGFAGAVDQFAQQLASQMQTSIATTGKVSKLVAKQWYDDGPWQTESNWLGDDGLLAKLVKEFPSEELLPALLDAKGRDFLKPRVAELAMDVRVRRQPKFLIALLDELEGEMSVRQKFTVAVNIDCGIASHRLLSQLRWSDIVGLVNRHQCNECDVFHGIAEYQKVFAVLTEYHPSLALRAIRASRPSSIKNDASDPNRTRRDALAKVHRMLGREHLANKLTNCPENKFRVTRNRS
;
A
#
# COMPACT_ATOMS: atom_id res chain seq x y z
N MET A 1 -3.69 -24.79 13.45
CA MET A 1 -3.28 -24.12 12.20
C MET A 1 -1.80 -23.75 12.30
N GLN A 2 -0.94 -24.23 11.41
CA GLN A 2 0.44 -23.72 11.32
C GLN A 2 0.45 -22.33 10.66
N PRO A 3 1.33 -21.40 11.07
CA PRO A 3 1.32 -20.03 10.56
C PRO A 3 1.66 -19.97 9.07
N LEU A 4 0.82 -19.26 8.32
CA LEU A 4 0.92 -19.04 6.86
C LEU A 4 2.21 -18.29 6.44
N GLU A 5 2.90 -17.63 7.38
CA GLU A 5 4.11 -16.83 7.11
C GLU A 5 5.29 -17.64 6.56
N ASN A 6 5.46 -18.90 6.99
CA ASN A 6 6.62 -19.71 6.56
C ASN A 6 6.56 -20.25 5.12
N LYS A 7 5.39 -20.19 4.45
CA LYS A 7 5.27 -20.62 3.03
C LYS A 7 5.68 -19.53 2.05
N ARG A 8 5.53 -18.25 2.41
CA ARG A 8 5.84 -17.10 1.54
C ARG A 8 7.35 -16.95 1.34
N THR A 9 8.13 -17.11 2.42
CA THR A 9 9.61 -17.03 2.43
C THR A 9 10.28 -18.14 1.60
N LYS A 10 9.78 -19.38 1.66
CA LYS A 10 10.30 -20.50 0.82
C LYS A 10 10.07 -20.31 -0.68
N THR A 11 8.98 -19.65 -1.07
CA THR A 11 8.65 -19.43 -2.49
C THR A 11 9.46 -18.27 -3.06
N GLN A 12 9.63 -17.17 -2.31
CA GLN A 12 10.48 -16.05 -2.71
C GLN A 12 11.95 -16.47 -2.85
N THR A 13 12.47 -17.29 -1.92
CA THR A 13 13.82 -17.86 -2.03
C THR A 13 13.98 -18.80 -3.23
N GLY A 14 12.94 -19.55 -3.59
CA GLY A 14 12.92 -20.37 -4.81
C GLY A 14 13.02 -19.55 -6.11
N VAL A 15 12.28 -18.44 -6.22
CA VAL A 15 12.33 -17.53 -7.39
C VAL A 15 13.69 -16.85 -7.52
N ALA A 16 14.25 -16.36 -6.42
CA ALA A 16 15.58 -15.75 -6.42
C ALA A 16 16.67 -16.72 -6.90
N ARG A 17 16.63 -17.98 -6.45
CA ARG A 17 17.56 -19.03 -6.88
C ARG A 17 17.39 -19.42 -8.34
N ALA A 18 16.15 -19.50 -8.83
CA ALA A 18 15.88 -19.75 -10.25
C ALA A 18 16.44 -18.61 -11.12
N ARG A 19 16.19 -17.34 -10.75
CA ARG A 19 16.74 -16.16 -11.45
C ARG A 19 18.28 -16.15 -11.46
N LEU A 20 18.91 -16.57 -10.37
CA LEU A 20 20.37 -16.68 -10.27
C LEU A 20 20.93 -17.73 -11.25
N LEU A 21 20.29 -18.90 -11.36
CA LEU A 21 20.69 -19.94 -12.33
C LEU A 21 20.55 -19.44 -13.78
N PHE A 22 19.45 -18.74 -14.08
CA PHE A 22 19.26 -18.09 -15.38
C PHE A 22 20.39 -17.10 -15.68
N LYS A 23 20.70 -16.19 -14.74
CA LYS A 23 21.76 -15.18 -14.93
C LYS A 23 23.15 -15.81 -15.07
N ARG A 24 23.41 -16.93 -14.39
CA ARG A 24 24.73 -17.56 -14.37
C ARG A 24 25.00 -18.41 -15.61
N ASP A 25 24.08 -19.29 -15.99
CA ASP A 25 24.36 -20.33 -16.99
C ASP A 25 23.56 -20.17 -18.30
N LEU A 26 22.45 -19.43 -18.28
CA LEU A 26 21.55 -19.23 -19.43
C LEU A 26 21.52 -17.77 -19.89
N ALA A 27 22.48 -16.99 -19.43
CA ALA A 27 22.57 -15.57 -19.69
C ALA A 27 22.75 -15.31 -21.19
N TRP A 28 23.64 -16.06 -21.83
CA TRP A 28 23.96 -15.93 -23.26
C TRP A 28 22.85 -16.44 -24.19
N LEU A 29 21.92 -17.26 -23.67
CA LEU A 29 20.96 -18.00 -24.48
C LEU A 29 20.04 -17.10 -25.34
N PRO A 30 19.48 -15.97 -24.83
CA PRO A 30 18.78 -15.00 -25.66
C PRO A 30 19.77 -14.33 -26.61
N GLY A 31 19.84 -14.78 -27.86
CA GLY A 31 20.79 -14.26 -28.85
C GLY A 31 20.57 -14.82 -30.26
N TYR A 32 21.55 -14.59 -31.13
CA TYR A 32 21.51 -15.01 -32.53
C TYR A 32 22.92 -15.28 -33.08
N PRO A 33 23.04 -16.09 -34.15
CA PRO A 33 24.33 -16.38 -34.79
C PRO A 33 24.89 -15.17 -35.56
N LEU A 34 26.21 -14.89 -35.48
CA LEU A 34 26.84 -13.77 -36.21
C LEU A 34 27.32 -14.13 -37.61
N ASP A 35 27.86 -15.33 -37.81
CA ASP A 35 28.58 -15.70 -39.03
C ASP A 35 28.21 -17.13 -39.48
N ALA A 36 26.95 -17.37 -39.82
CA ALA A 36 26.51 -18.72 -40.24
C ALA A 36 26.98 -19.11 -41.66
N ALA A 37 27.39 -18.14 -42.50
CA ALA A 37 27.54 -18.34 -43.93
C ALA A 37 29.00 -18.40 -44.47
N ASN A 38 30.01 -17.83 -43.79
CA ASN A 38 31.31 -17.58 -44.44
C ASN A 38 32.57 -18.16 -43.74
N ASP A 39 32.51 -18.64 -42.49
CA ASP A 39 33.71 -19.02 -41.71
C ASP A 39 33.77 -20.51 -41.32
N ALA A 40 33.34 -21.43 -42.19
CA ALA A 40 33.45 -22.87 -41.94
C ALA A 40 34.90 -23.43 -42.05
N SER A 41 35.92 -22.58 -42.26
CA SER A 41 37.26 -23.01 -42.68
C SER A 41 38.41 -22.87 -41.66
N GLU A 42 38.20 -22.28 -40.49
CA GLU A 42 39.24 -22.26 -39.43
C GLU A 42 38.85 -23.08 -38.20
N ALA A 43 39.68 -24.08 -37.91
CA ALA A 43 39.42 -25.20 -37.01
C ALA A 43 39.38 -24.83 -35.52
N GLY A 44 38.19 -24.43 -35.05
CA GLY A 44 37.83 -24.43 -33.64
C GLY A 44 36.35 -24.80 -33.46
N ASN A 45 36.05 -25.78 -32.58
CA ASN A 45 34.68 -26.23 -32.23
C ASN A 45 33.88 -25.17 -31.43
N ALA A 46 34.05 -23.88 -31.74
CA ALA A 46 33.50 -22.78 -30.97
C ALA A 46 32.72 -21.83 -31.88
N PHE A 47 31.45 -21.61 -31.56
CA PHE A 47 30.50 -20.87 -32.39
C PHE A 47 30.32 -19.43 -31.89
N ARG A 48 30.33 -18.43 -32.78
CA ARG A 48 30.10 -17.03 -32.38
C ARG A 48 28.61 -16.72 -32.24
N TRP A 49 28.18 -16.44 -31.01
CA TRP A 49 26.80 -16.16 -30.66
C TRP A 49 26.66 -14.74 -30.10
N GLN A 50 25.88 -13.89 -30.75
CA GLN A 50 25.57 -12.55 -30.24
C GLN A 50 24.50 -12.65 -29.16
N SER A 51 24.90 -12.41 -27.91
CA SER A 51 23.96 -12.36 -26.79
C SER A 51 23.21 -11.03 -26.75
N ASN A 52 21.89 -11.08 -26.56
CA ASN A 52 20.99 -9.93 -26.36
C ASN A 52 21.03 -9.39 -24.91
N LEU A 53 21.94 -9.87 -24.06
CA LEU A 53 22.05 -9.35 -22.71
C LEU A 53 22.57 -7.92 -22.68
N THR A 54 21.76 -7.05 -22.10
CA THR A 54 22.29 -5.92 -21.36
C THR A 54 22.87 -6.41 -20.04
N ALA A 55 24.16 -6.76 -20.08
CA ALA A 55 24.91 -7.12 -18.88
C ALA A 55 24.83 -5.98 -17.85
N SER A 56 24.17 -6.29 -16.73
CA SER A 56 24.26 -5.61 -15.44
C SER A 56 25.72 -5.20 -15.18
N ALA A 57 25.95 -3.90 -15.09
CA ALA A 57 27.19 -3.25 -14.70
C ALA A 57 27.95 -4.04 -13.61
N THR A 58 29.22 -4.34 -13.86
CA THR A 58 30.32 -4.26 -12.88
C THR A 58 31.70 -4.54 -13.48
N ASN A 59 31.81 -5.14 -14.67
CA ASN A 59 33.12 -5.39 -15.28
C ASN A 59 33.33 -4.50 -16.52
N SER A 60 34.29 -3.59 -16.41
CA SER A 60 34.58 -2.45 -17.29
C SER A 60 35.48 -2.76 -18.48
N SER A 61 35.66 -4.02 -18.88
CA SER A 61 36.37 -4.35 -20.12
C SER A 61 35.38 -4.39 -21.29
N ALA A 62 35.38 -3.31 -22.07
CA ALA A 62 34.69 -3.20 -23.34
C ALA A 62 35.15 -4.26 -24.34
N ASN A 63 34.28 -4.56 -25.30
CA ASN A 63 34.52 -5.27 -26.57
C ASN A 63 34.21 -6.78 -26.61
N SER A 64 32.95 -7.15 -26.39
CA SER A 64 32.09 -7.82 -27.39
C SER A 64 30.93 -8.55 -26.70
N SER A 65 29.71 -8.35 -27.19
CA SER A 65 28.50 -9.13 -26.81
C SER A 65 28.49 -10.53 -27.46
N ALA A 66 29.49 -10.81 -28.30
CA ALA A 66 29.72 -12.10 -28.94
C ALA A 66 30.33 -13.09 -27.94
N VAL A 67 29.59 -14.14 -27.61
CA VAL A 67 30.05 -15.25 -26.77
C VAL A 67 30.44 -16.40 -27.69
N SER A 68 31.63 -16.95 -27.47
CA SER A 68 32.05 -18.18 -28.12
C SER A 68 31.40 -19.37 -27.41
N ILE A 69 30.46 -20.05 -28.06
CA ILE A 69 29.72 -21.21 -27.52
C ILE A 69 30.52 -22.48 -27.81
N ASP A 70 30.95 -23.14 -26.76
CA ASP A 70 31.63 -24.44 -26.81
C ASP A 70 30.75 -25.56 -26.19
N GLY A 71 31.23 -26.81 -26.29
CA GLY A 71 30.50 -27.97 -25.76
C GLY A 71 30.28 -27.90 -24.24
N GLU A 72 31.16 -27.23 -23.50
CA GLU A 72 31.05 -27.10 -22.05
C GLU A 72 29.95 -26.09 -21.67
N GLN A 73 29.83 -24.98 -22.40
CA GLN A 73 28.73 -24.02 -22.23
C GLN A 73 27.38 -24.66 -22.53
N LEU A 74 27.27 -25.43 -23.62
CA LEU A 74 26.05 -26.18 -23.94
C LEU A 74 25.69 -27.20 -22.86
N ARG A 75 26.68 -27.94 -22.36
CA ARG A 75 26.48 -28.90 -21.25
C ARG A 75 25.96 -28.20 -19.99
N ARG A 76 26.55 -27.05 -19.62
CA ARG A 76 26.10 -26.25 -18.46
C ARG A 76 24.68 -25.73 -18.64
N ALA A 77 24.35 -25.21 -19.82
CA ALA A 77 23.00 -24.73 -20.12
C ALA A 77 21.95 -25.84 -19.96
N GLN A 78 22.22 -27.03 -20.53
CA GLN A 78 21.32 -28.18 -20.40
C GLN A 78 21.15 -28.68 -18.98
N MET A 79 22.24 -28.80 -18.22
CA MET A 79 22.17 -29.16 -16.80
C MET A 79 21.31 -28.16 -16.01
N THR A 80 21.45 -26.87 -16.32
CA THR A 80 20.69 -25.81 -15.64
C THR A 80 19.23 -25.82 -16.04
N ILE A 81 18.87 -26.06 -17.31
CA ILE A 81 17.48 -26.23 -17.74
C ILE A 81 16.84 -27.44 -17.06
N SER A 82 17.53 -28.59 -17.04
CA SER A 82 17.06 -29.78 -16.32
C SER A 82 16.85 -29.49 -14.82
N LYS A 83 17.78 -28.76 -14.20
CA LYS A 83 17.67 -28.33 -12.80
C LYS A 83 16.49 -27.37 -12.57
N LEU A 84 16.25 -26.42 -13.47
CA LEU A 84 15.10 -25.51 -13.41
C LEU A 84 13.78 -26.27 -13.54
N ARG A 85 13.70 -27.19 -14.51
CA ARG A 85 12.56 -28.09 -14.76
C ARG A 85 12.19 -28.92 -13.53
N HIS A 86 13.16 -29.56 -12.89
CA HIS A 86 12.90 -30.51 -11.80
C HIS A 86 12.92 -29.91 -10.40
N ARG A 87 13.83 -28.97 -10.09
CA ARG A 87 14.00 -28.43 -8.72
C ARG A 87 13.20 -27.15 -8.47
N PHE A 88 12.75 -26.45 -9.51
CA PHE A 88 12.06 -25.17 -9.39
C PHE A 88 10.68 -25.11 -10.07
N PRO A 89 9.83 -26.17 -10.03
CA PRO A 89 8.59 -26.21 -10.80
C PRO A 89 7.56 -25.14 -10.39
N ARG A 90 7.65 -24.61 -9.17
CA ARG A 90 6.79 -23.51 -8.67
C ARG A 90 7.36 -22.12 -8.88
N ALA A 91 8.66 -22.02 -9.12
CA ALA A 91 9.36 -20.76 -9.29
C ALA A 91 9.52 -20.41 -10.77
N LEU A 92 9.69 -21.42 -11.64
CA LEU A 92 9.87 -21.26 -13.08
C LEU A 92 8.69 -20.53 -13.76
N PRO A 93 7.40 -20.81 -13.45
CA PRO A 93 6.27 -20.03 -13.98
C PRO A 93 6.23 -18.56 -13.55
N LYS A 94 7.12 -18.13 -12.63
CA LYS A 94 7.27 -16.72 -12.21
C LYS A 94 8.48 -16.05 -12.87
N VAL A 95 9.22 -16.79 -13.70
CA VAL A 95 10.44 -16.35 -14.38
C VAL A 95 10.29 -16.39 -15.89
N VAL A 96 9.50 -17.33 -16.43
CA VAL A 96 9.14 -17.43 -17.85
C VAL A 96 7.61 -17.43 -17.99
N ASP A 97 7.09 -16.93 -19.12
CA ASP A 97 5.65 -16.75 -19.33
C ASP A 97 4.90 -18.07 -19.48
N ASP A 98 5.44 -18.96 -20.31
CA ASP A 98 4.93 -20.31 -20.50
C ASP A 98 6.11 -21.29 -20.42
N VAL A 99 6.10 -22.09 -19.36
CA VAL A 99 7.20 -23.00 -19.04
C VAL A 99 7.35 -24.08 -20.12
N ASP A 100 6.24 -24.64 -20.60
CA ASP A 100 6.29 -25.79 -21.51
C ASP A 100 6.74 -25.34 -22.91
N ASP A 101 6.19 -24.22 -23.39
CA ASP A 101 6.59 -23.59 -24.66
C ASP A 101 8.05 -23.13 -24.64
N TRP A 102 8.47 -22.45 -23.57
CA TRP A 102 9.87 -22.00 -23.42
C TRP A 102 10.83 -23.19 -23.37
N LEU A 103 10.51 -24.25 -22.62
CA LEU A 103 11.34 -25.46 -22.57
C LEU A 103 11.42 -26.15 -23.92
N SER A 104 10.31 -26.23 -24.67
CA SER A 104 10.29 -26.82 -26.01
C SER A 104 11.18 -26.05 -26.99
N ARG A 105 11.01 -24.72 -27.06
CA ARG A 105 11.84 -23.86 -27.93
C ARG A 105 13.32 -23.91 -27.54
N THR A 106 13.61 -23.90 -26.24
CA THR A 106 14.99 -23.93 -25.73
C THR A 106 15.66 -25.28 -25.98
N ASP A 107 14.96 -26.40 -25.76
CA ASP A 107 15.50 -27.74 -26.04
C ASP A 107 15.78 -27.90 -27.54
N PHE A 108 14.90 -27.38 -28.40
CA PHE A 108 15.11 -27.35 -29.85
C PHE A 108 16.35 -26.55 -30.23
N LEU A 109 16.48 -25.31 -29.72
CA LEU A 109 17.66 -24.47 -29.97
C LEU A 109 18.96 -25.13 -29.49
N LEU A 110 18.97 -25.72 -28.30
CA LEU A 110 20.14 -26.44 -27.79
C LEU A 110 20.45 -27.71 -28.59
N GLY A 111 19.45 -28.32 -29.24
CA GLY A 111 19.63 -29.38 -30.20
C GLY A 111 20.41 -28.90 -31.43
N LEU A 112 19.97 -27.79 -32.04
CA LEU A 112 20.65 -27.17 -33.19
C LEU A 112 22.10 -26.79 -32.86
N LEU A 113 22.31 -26.11 -31.73
CA LEU A 113 23.65 -25.68 -31.32
C LEU A 113 24.58 -26.86 -31.01
N LYS A 114 24.03 -27.97 -30.51
CA LYS A 114 24.81 -29.21 -30.32
C LYS A 114 25.20 -29.87 -31.62
N GLY A 115 24.28 -29.95 -32.58
CA GLY A 115 24.56 -30.45 -33.93
C GLY A 115 25.75 -29.71 -34.54
N TRP A 116 25.73 -28.38 -34.43
CA TRP A 116 26.84 -27.56 -34.89
C TRP A 116 28.15 -27.84 -34.12
N VAL A 117 28.15 -27.69 -32.80
CA VAL A 117 29.38 -27.75 -31.99
C VAL A 117 30.01 -29.15 -31.96
N HIS A 118 29.21 -30.22 -32.06
CA HIS A 118 29.70 -31.59 -31.98
C HIS A 118 29.85 -32.29 -33.34
N HIS A 119 29.07 -31.89 -34.35
CA HIS A 119 28.99 -32.58 -35.63
C HIS A 119 29.28 -31.66 -36.84
N GLY A 120 29.48 -30.36 -36.61
CA GLY A 120 29.69 -29.39 -37.70
C GLY A 120 28.45 -29.14 -38.55
N GLU A 121 27.26 -29.50 -38.05
CA GLU A 121 26.00 -29.30 -38.78
C GLU A 121 25.67 -27.81 -38.89
N THR A 122 25.35 -27.35 -40.10
CA THR A 122 24.88 -25.99 -40.35
C THR A 122 23.36 -25.89 -40.18
N PHE A 123 22.87 -24.80 -39.61
CA PHE A 123 21.44 -24.50 -39.53
C PHE A 123 21.14 -23.05 -39.93
N SER A 124 19.94 -22.83 -40.44
CA SER A 124 19.42 -21.54 -40.88
C SER A 124 18.12 -21.17 -40.14
N SER A 125 17.65 -19.94 -40.31
CA SER A 125 16.31 -19.53 -39.86
C SER A 125 15.21 -20.34 -40.56
N ASP A 126 15.38 -20.71 -41.82
CA ASP A 126 14.43 -21.54 -42.57
C ASP A 126 14.21 -22.91 -41.93
N ASP A 127 15.26 -23.53 -41.39
CA ASP A 127 15.17 -24.80 -40.67
C ASP A 127 14.31 -24.66 -39.40
N VAL A 128 14.40 -23.50 -38.73
CA VAL A 128 13.54 -23.16 -37.59
C VAL A 128 12.09 -22.97 -38.05
N LEU A 129 11.86 -22.21 -39.11
CA LEU A 129 10.51 -21.92 -39.62
C LEU A 129 9.79 -23.21 -40.08
N ARG A 130 10.52 -24.18 -40.65
CA ARG A 130 9.98 -25.48 -41.09
C ARG A 130 9.77 -26.49 -39.96
N SER A 131 10.40 -26.29 -38.80
CA SER A 131 10.33 -27.24 -37.69
C SER A 131 8.97 -27.32 -37.00
N GLY A 132 8.10 -26.32 -37.18
CA GLY A 132 6.84 -26.20 -36.47
C GLY A 132 6.98 -25.83 -34.98
N ILE A 133 8.19 -25.49 -34.51
CA ILE A 133 8.44 -25.08 -33.13
C ILE A 133 7.87 -23.69 -32.82
N LEU A 134 7.77 -22.82 -33.84
CA LEU A 134 7.17 -21.50 -33.76
C LEU A 134 5.72 -21.54 -34.28
N PRO A 135 4.81 -20.70 -33.77
CA PRO A 135 3.42 -20.66 -34.23
C PRO A 135 3.30 -20.34 -35.72
N THR A 136 2.43 -21.04 -36.46
CA THR A 136 2.23 -20.84 -37.90
C THR A 136 1.90 -19.40 -38.28
N ARG A 137 1.03 -18.73 -37.52
CA ARG A 137 0.71 -17.32 -37.75
C ARG A 137 1.95 -16.41 -37.63
N TRP A 138 2.86 -16.74 -36.72
CA TRP A 138 4.10 -15.99 -36.54
C TRP A 138 5.07 -16.24 -37.70
N THR A 139 5.18 -17.49 -38.17
CA THR A 139 6.03 -17.83 -39.31
C THR A 139 5.53 -17.21 -40.61
N ASP A 140 4.21 -17.26 -40.86
CA ASP A 140 3.59 -16.68 -42.05
C ASP A 140 3.80 -15.17 -42.13
N GLU A 141 3.65 -14.49 -40.99
CA GLU A 141 3.87 -13.05 -40.90
C GLU A 141 5.35 -12.68 -41.10
N LEU A 142 6.28 -13.46 -40.54
CA LEU A 142 7.71 -13.23 -40.76
C LEU A 142 8.09 -13.40 -42.24
N VAL A 143 7.58 -14.45 -42.90
CA VAL A 143 7.81 -14.71 -44.33
C VAL A 143 7.22 -13.58 -45.19
N ARG A 144 6.04 -13.08 -44.84
CA ARG A 144 5.40 -11.94 -45.50
C ARG A 144 6.26 -10.67 -45.40
N ILE A 145 6.76 -10.36 -44.20
CA ILE A 145 7.62 -9.18 -43.97
C ILE A 145 8.93 -9.32 -44.74
N GLY A 146 9.61 -10.48 -44.69
CA GLY A 146 10.85 -10.71 -45.43
C GLY A 146 10.67 -10.56 -46.94
N SER A 147 9.56 -11.09 -47.49
CA SER A 147 9.21 -10.92 -48.90
C SER A 147 8.94 -9.46 -49.29
N SER A 148 8.39 -8.66 -48.37
CA SER A 148 8.03 -7.26 -48.60
C SER A 148 9.22 -6.31 -48.40
N TYR A 149 10.16 -6.68 -47.51
CA TYR A 149 11.31 -5.87 -47.12
C TYR A 149 12.60 -6.71 -47.04
N PRO A 150 13.18 -7.12 -48.19
CA PRO A 150 14.37 -8.00 -48.21
C PRO A 150 15.59 -7.44 -47.46
N ARG A 151 15.68 -6.12 -47.30
CA ARG A 151 16.74 -5.47 -46.52
C ARG A 151 16.71 -5.83 -45.02
N LEU A 152 15.60 -6.37 -44.52
CA LEU A 152 15.45 -6.79 -43.13
C LEU A 152 15.78 -8.26 -42.89
N ASP A 153 16.19 -9.04 -43.90
CA ASP A 153 16.41 -10.49 -43.76
C ASP A 153 17.36 -10.84 -42.60
N GLY A 154 18.47 -10.11 -42.46
CA GLY A 154 19.40 -10.29 -41.32
C GLY A 154 18.71 -10.07 -39.98
N LEU A 155 17.89 -9.01 -39.86
CA LEU A 155 17.14 -8.69 -38.66
C LEU A 155 16.07 -9.75 -38.36
N LEU A 156 15.32 -10.19 -39.36
CA LEU A 156 14.29 -11.22 -39.23
C LEU A 156 14.89 -12.57 -38.82
N ASN A 157 16.05 -12.92 -39.36
CA ASN A 157 16.81 -14.10 -38.95
C ASN A 157 17.21 -14.01 -37.47
N ALA A 158 17.76 -12.88 -37.05
CA ALA A 158 18.14 -12.67 -35.67
C ALA A 158 16.94 -12.68 -34.72
N VAL A 159 15.81 -12.06 -35.10
CA VAL A 159 14.55 -12.09 -34.36
C VAL A 159 14.01 -13.51 -34.22
N THR A 160 14.18 -14.37 -35.23
CA THR A 160 13.79 -15.79 -35.18
C THR A 160 14.54 -16.54 -34.06
N PHE A 161 15.87 -16.40 -33.99
CA PHE A 161 16.68 -17.05 -32.95
C PHE A 161 16.46 -16.46 -31.55
N LEU A 162 16.26 -15.14 -31.46
CA LEU A 162 15.85 -14.49 -30.21
C LEU A 162 14.51 -15.02 -29.73
N THR A 163 13.56 -15.21 -30.65
CA THR A 163 12.26 -15.77 -30.33
C THR A 163 12.35 -17.23 -29.88
N LEU A 164 13.35 -18.02 -30.26
CA LEU A 164 13.53 -19.38 -29.70
C LEU A 164 14.01 -19.38 -28.24
N SER A 165 14.75 -18.36 -27.85
CA SER A 165 15.48 -18.32 -26.59
C SER A 165 14.87 -17.38 -25.56
N ASP A 166 13.93 -16.52 -25.97
CA ASP A 166 13.24 -15.56 -25.10
C ASP A 166 12.30 -16.25 -24.10
N ARG A 167 12.27 -15.70 -22.89
CA ARG A 167 11.41 -16.13 -21.77
C ARG A 167 9.94 -15.80 -22.00
N GLN A 168 9.65 -14.88 -22.91
CA GLN A 168 8.31 -14.50 -23.31
C GLN A 168 7.79 -15.43 -24.42
N ASN A 169 6.47 -15.47 -24.61
CA ASN A 169 5.86 -16.19 -25.71
C ASN A 169 6.19 -15.50 -27.05
N CYS A 170 6.08 -16.22 -28.17
CA CYS A 170 6.21 -15.65 -29.51
C CYS A 170 5.13 -14.58 -29.74
N ALA A 171 5.44 -13.32 -29.45
CA ALA A 171 4.51 -12.21 -29.59
C ALA A 171 4.48 -11.76 -31.05
N ILE A 172 3.30 -11.84 -31.69
CA ILE A 172 3.13 -11.36 -33.07
C ILE A 172 3.28 -9.83 -33.16
N ASP A 173 2.97 -9.12 -32.09
CA ASP A 173 3.16 -7.68 -31.92
C ASP A 173 4.59 -7.24 -32.27
N ALA A 174 5.58 -8.14 -32.10
CA ALA A 174 6.94 -7.84 -32.50
C ALA A 174 7.12 -7.73 -34.00
N LEU A 175 6.51 -8.63 -34.75
CA LEU A 175 6.52 -8.62 -36.21
C LEU A 175 5.64 -7.50 -36.76
N GLU A 176 4.45 -7.28 -36.19
CA GLU A 176 3.57 -6.18 -36.58
C GLU A 176 4.25 -4.81 -36.37
N TRP A 177 5.07 -4.67 -35.32
CA TRP A 177 5.87 -3.46 -35.11
C TRP A 177 7.01 -3.34 -36.13
N ILE A 178 7.70 -4.44 -36.45
CA ILE A 178 8.73 -4.45 -37.49
C ILE A 178 8.13 -4.02 -38.84
N ASP A 179 6.98 -4.58 -39.21
CA ASP A 179 6.29 -4.25 -40.46
C ASP A 179 5.90 -2.77 -40.52
N ARG A 180 5.36 -2.22 -39.41
CA ARG A 180 4.97 -0.81 -39.32
C ARG A 180 6.16 0.16 -39.43
N HIS A 181 7.35 -0.28 -39.03
CA HIS A 181 8.58 0.53 -38.99
C HIS A 181 9.66 -0.02 -39.93
N ALA A 182 9.26 -0.77 -40.96
CA ALA A 182 10.18 -1.54 -41.77
C ALA A 182 11.20 -0.66 -42.51
N THR A 183 10.74 0.49 -43.02
CA THR A 183 11.59 1.47 -43.71
C THR A 183 12.66 2.04 -42.78
N GLU A 184 12.26 2.44 -41.58
CA GLU A 184 13.19 3.01 -40.60
C GLU A 184 14.15 1.96 -40.06
N LEU A 185 13.69 0.74 -39.81
CA LEU A 185 14.54 -0.36 -39.39
C LEU A 185 15.55 -0.75 -40.47
N ALA A 186 15.18 -0.67 -41.75
CA ALA A 186 16.10 -0.91 -42.86
C ALA A 186 17.22 0.14 -42.87
N LEU A 187 16.90 1.42 -42.65
CA LEU A 187 17.90 2.49 -42.51
C LEU A 187 18.82 2.23 -41.30
N LEU A 188 18.27 1.81 -40.16
CA LEU A 188 19.07 1.47 -38.98
C LEU A 188 20.02 0.30 -39.21
N CYS A 189 19.64 -0.67 -40.06
CA CYS A 189 20.51 -1.78 -40.45
C CYS A 189 21.72 -1.32 -41.28
N GLU A 190 21.63 -0.17 -41.95
CA GLU A 190 22.68 0.38 -42.81
C GLU A 190 23.70 1.24 -42.04
N ILE A 191 23.37 1.72 -40.83
CA ILE A 191 24.23 2.60 -40.01
C ILE A 191 25.53 1.90 -39.60
N ASP A 192 25.47 0.61 -39.27
CA ASP A 192 26.63 -0.20 -38.89
C ASP A 192 26.59 -1.53 -39.63
N PRO A 193 27.17 -1.62 -40.85
CA PRO A 193 27.10 -2.83 -41.67
C PRO A 193 27.71 -4.07 -40.99
N GLU A 194 28.73 -3.89 -40.14
CA GLU A 194 29.37 -4.99 -39.40
C GLU A 194 28.45 -5.55 -38.29
N ARG A 195 27.45 -4.77 -37.88
CA ARG A 195 26.51 -5.10 -36.80
C ARG A 195 25.08 -4.67 -37.14
N SER A 196 24.69 -4.93 -38.39
CA SER A 196 23.45 -4.44 -38.99
C SER A 196 22.21 -4.74 -38.16
N CYS A 197 22.21 -5.85 -37.41
CA CYS A 197 21.07 -6.28 -36.61
C CYS A 197 21.10 -5.74 -35.17
N GLU A 198 22.24 -5.27 -34.65
CA GLU A 198 22.40 -4.96 -33.22
C GLU A 198 21.55 -3.77 -32.76
N LEU A 199 21.59 -2.66 -33.50
CA LEU A 199 20.80 -1.46 -33.20
C LEU A 199 19.29 -1.69 -33.33
N PRO A 200 18.78 -2.27 -34.45
CA PRO A 200 17.36 -2.62 -34.57
C PRO A 200 16.87 -3.61 -33.50
N ILE A 201 17.65 -4.64 -33.15
CA ILE A 201 17.29 -5.60 -32.08
C ILE A 201 17.21 -4.92 -30.73
N ARG A 202 18.12 -3.98 -30.44
CA ARG A 202 18.05 -3.20 -29.22
C ARG A 202 16.77 -2.37 -29.21
N MET A 203 16.42 -1.70 -30.30
CA MET A 203 15.16 -0.96 -30.39
C MET A 203 13.93 -1.86 -30.16
N LEU A 204 13.93 -3.06 -30.73
CA LEU A 204 12.89 -4.07 -30.48
C LEU A 204 12.81 -4.47 -28.99
N SER A 205 13.96 -4.66 -28.33
CA SER A 205 13.99 -5.01 -26.90
C SER A 205 13.49 -3.87 -25.99
N VAL A 206 13.62 -2.62 -26.45
CA VAL A 206 13.19 -1.43 -25.70
C VAL A 206 11.69 -1.16 -25.88
N ARG A 207 11.08 -1.58 -26.99
CA ARG A 207 9.66 -1.39 -27.31
C ARG A 207 8.72 -1.76 -26.16
N GLU A 208 8.98 -2.89 -25.50
CA GLU A 208 8.10 -3.38 -24.42
C GLU A 208 8.09 -2.47 -23.18
N THR A 209 9.07 -1.58 -23.07
CA THR A 209 9.23 -0.68 -21.92
C THR A 209 8.84 0.76 -22.22
N LEU A 210 8.68 1.11 -23.50
CA LEU A 210 8.42 2.48 -23.96
C LEU A 210 7.01 2.62 -24.56
N SER A 211 6.46 3.83 -24.51
CA SER A 211 5.22 4.13 -25.22
C SER A 211 5.46 4.10 -26.74
N SER A 212 4.40 3.82 -27.50
CA SER A 212 4.41 3.85 -28.97
C SER A 212 4.94 5.21 -29.49
N ASP A 213 4.56 6.31 -28.84
CA ASP A 213 4.97 7.66 -29.25
C ASP A 213 6.45 7.90 -29.02
N LEU A 214 6.99 7.47 -27.87
CA LEU A 214 8.42 7.54 -27.60
C LEU A 214 9.23 6.69 -28.59
N MET A 215 8.74 5.49 -28.93
CA MET A 215 9.40 4.63 -29.92
C MET A 215 9.44 5.28 -31.30
N LYS A 216 8.35 5.95 -31.72
CA LYS A 216 8.34 6.71 -32.99
C LYS A 216 9.37 7.84 -32.98
N VAL A 217 9.45 8.59 -31.87
CA VAL A 217 10.44 9.66 -31.70
C VAL A 217 11.85 9.10 -31.81
N PHE A 218 12.20 8.05 -31.06
CA PHE A 218 13.53 7.44 -31.14
C PHE A 218 13.88 6.94 -32.53
N THR A 219 12.93 6.25 -33.17
CA THR A 219 13.09 5.75 -34.53
C THR A 219 13.44 6.91 -35.47
N ARG A 220 12.68 8.02 -35.43
CA ARG A 220 13.01 9.23 -36.20
C ARG A 220 14.35 9.86 -35.81
N CYS A 221 14.71 9.93 -34.53
CA CYS A 221 15.99 10.47 -34.10
C CYS A 221 17.17 9.69 -34.66
N PHE A 222 17.10 8.35 -34.66
CA PHE A 222 18.20 7.50 -35.12
C PHE A 222 18.28 7.38 -36.64
N THR A 223 17.16 7.57 -37.34
CA THR A 223 17.13 7.59 -38.81
C THR A 223 17.23 9.00 -39.41
N ASP A 224 17.35 10.04 -38.58
CA ASP A 224 17.57 11.41 -39.06
C ASP A 224 18.92 11.48 -39.79
N PRO A 225 18.98 12.01 -41.03
CA PRO A 225 20.22 12.06 -41.80
C PRO A 225 21.40 12.70 -41.05
N LEU A 226 21.15 13.75 -40.25
CA LEU A 226 22.20 14.44 -39.49
C LEU A 226 22.77 13.54 -38.37
N VAL A 227 21.92 12.71 -37.76
CA VAL A 227 22.31 11.77 -36.71
C VAL A 227 22.93 10.50 -37.28
N ALA A 228 22.49 10.06 -38.45
CA ALA A 228 23.03 8.92 -39.20
C ALA A 228 24.45 9.23 -39.75
N GLU A 229 24.71 10.47 -40.17
CA GLU A 229 26.03 10.92 -40.62
C GLU A 229 27.05 11.04 -39.47
N CYS A 230 26.57 11.32 -38.25
CA CYS A 230 27.40 11.33 -37.04
C CYS A 230 27.85 9.91 -36.66
N ARG A 231 28.99 9.42 -37.17
CA ARG A 231 29.48 8.05 -36.87
C ARG A 231 29.54 7.76 -35.35
N TRP A 232 28.62 6.94 -34.85
CA TRP A 232 28.53 6.55 -33.43
C TRP A 232 29.64 5.56 -33.08
N LYS A 233 30.85 6.04 -32.74
CA LYS A 233 32.01 5.20 -32.37
C LYS A 233 31.73 4.16 -31.26
N ARG A 234 30.64 4.33 -30.49
CA ARG A 234 30.16 3.40 -29.44
C ARG A 234 28.62 3.42 -29.33
N SER A 235 27.91 3.27 -30.45
CA SER A 235 26.43 3.18 -30.52
C SER A 235 25.84 2.35 -29.38
N ASP A 236 26.43 1.19 -29.11
CA ASP A 236 26.04 0.25 -28.07
C ASP A 236 26.01 0.76 -26.62
N ALA A 237 26.94 1.63 -26.25
CA ALA A 237 27.02 2.16 -24.89
C ALA A 237 25.95 3.24 -24.71
N ARG A 238 25.86 4.15 -25.67
CA ARG A 238 24.95 5.29 -25.64
C ARG A 238 23.48 4.86 -25.77
N LEU A 239 23.18 3.84 -26.58
CA LEU A 239 21.85 3.22 -26.65
C LEU A 239 21.42 2.57 -25.34
N ARG A 240 22.36 1.94 -24.61
CA ARG A 240 22.07 1.35 -23.29
C ARG A 240 21.78 2.42 -22.25
N GLU A 241 22.60 3.45 -22.21
CA GLU A 241 22.41 4.58 -21.30
C GLU A 241 21.11 5.31 -21.60
N LEU A 242 20.84 5.59 -22.89
CA LEU A 242 19.58 6.16 -23.36
C LEU A 242 18.41 5.29 -22.90
N ARG A 243 18.41 3.99 -23.21
CA ARG A 243 17.37 3.05 -22.78
C ARG A 243 17.15 3.08 -21.27
N ASP A 244 18.21 2.98 -20.48
CA ASP A 244 18.11 2.88 -19.02
C ASP A 244 17.52 4.18 -18.43
N GLU A 245 17.88 5.34 -18.98
CA GLU A 245 17.28 6.64 -18.62
C GLU A 245 15.83 6.76 -19.12
N VAL A 246 15.47 6.28 -20.32
CA VAL A 246 14.05 6.25 -20.74
C VAL A 246 13.23 5.33 -19.83
N ILE A 247 13.70 4.12 -19.52
CA ILE A 247 13.00 3.17 -18.64
C ILE A 247 12.79 3.78 -17.25
N LYS A 248 13.76 4.55 -16.77
CA LYS A 248 13.67 5.27 -15.50
C LYS A 248 12.66 6.41 -15.55
N ALA A 249 12.55 7.09 -16.70
CA ALA A 249 11.54 8.12 -16.96
C ALA A 249 10.12 7.53 -17.10
N THR A 250 9.94 6.43 -17.85
CA THR A 250 8.62 5.83 -18.13
C THR A 250 8.01 5.10 -16.93
N LYS A 251 8.82 4.51 -16.04
CA LYS A 251 8.35 3.91 -14.77
C LYS A 251 7.61 4.89 -13.86
N GLN A 252 7.73 6.19 -14.10
CA GLN A 252 7.09 7.24 -13.31
C GLN A 252 5.70 7.64 -13.85
N ASN A 253 5.16 6.91 -14.84
CA ASN A 253 3.77 6.98 -15.35
C ASN A 253 3.29 8.35 -15.88
N GLU A 254 4.17 9.34 -16.06
CA GLU A 254 3.79 10.73 -16.39
C GLU A 254 4.71 11.42 -17.41
N PHE A 255 5.71 10.73 -17.97
CA PHE A 255 6.55 11.33 -19.01
C PHE A 255 5.84 11.25 -20.36
N ILE A 256 5.37 12.38 -20.87
CA ILE A 256 4.74 12.53 -22.18
C ILE A 256 5.75 13.26 -23.07
N PHE A 257 6.20 12.60 -24.14
CA PHE A 257 6.93 13.29 -25.19
C PHE A 257 5.91 14.06 -26.05
N PRO A 258 6.20 15.29 -26.50
CA PRO A 258 5.30 15.97 -27.41
C PRO A 258 5.08 15.12 -28.66
N GLU A 259 3.83 14.93 -29.07
CA GLU A 259 3.53 14.20 -30.30
C GLU A 259 4.16 14.92 -31.50
N PRO A 260 5.02 14.24 -32.28
CA PRO A 260 5.65 14.85 -33.44
C PRO A 260 4.62 15.06 -34.54
N LYS A 261 4.59 16.25 -35.13
CA LYS A 261 3.85 16.45 -36.38
C LYS A 261 4.62 15.84 -37.57
N PRO A 262 3.94 15.41 -38.66
CA PRO A 262 4.60 14.83 -39.82
C PRO A 262 5.72 15.69 -40.39
N ASP A 263 5.53 17.02 -40.40
CA ASP A 263 6.45 18.01 -40.98
C ASP A 263 7.40 18.65 -39.96
N GLU A 264 7.37 18.19 -38.70
CA GLU A 264 8.18 18.76 -37.63
C GLU A 264 9.61 18.22 -37.65
N THR A 265 10.60 19.11 -37.62
CA THR A 265 12.02 18.72 -37.62
C THR A 265 12.44 18.15 -36.26
N LEU A 266 13.50 17.33 -36.23
CA LEU A 266 14.05 16.78 -34.98
C LEU A 266 14.40 17.90 -33.99
N ALA A 267 14.94 19.03 -34.47
CA ALA A 267 15.24 20.20 -33.65
C ALA A 267 13.98 20.79 -32.99
N GLN A 268 12.87 20.93 -33.73
CA GLN A 268 11.61 21.44 -33.19
C GLN A 268 11.00 20.51 -32.14
N LEU A 269 11.09 19.20 -32.39
CA LEU A 269 10.61 18.17 -31.48
C LEU A 269 11.43 18.11 -30.19
N VAL A 270 12.76 18.21 -30.29
CA VAL A 270 13.69 18.32 -29.15
C VAL A 270 13.42 19.58 -28.34
N MET A 271 13.18 20.72 -28.99
CA MET A 271 12.86 21.98 -28.31
C MET A 271 11.54 21.88 -27.52
N LYS A 272 10.50 21.29 -28.10
CA LYS A 272 9.25 21.05 -27.36
C LYS A 272 9.43 20.08 -26.19
N ALA A 273 10.23 19.03 -26.39
CA ALA A 273 10.54 18.08 -25.32
C ALA A 273 11.35 18.73 -24.20
N PHE A 274 12.28 19.62 -24.54
CA PHE A 274 13.03 20.45 -23.60
C PHE A 274 12.11 21.40 -22.83
N ASP A 275 11.17 22.07 -23.51
CA ASP A 275 10.19 22.96 -22.89
C ASP A 275 9.27 22.21 -21.91
N GLN A 276 8.78 21.02 -22.30
CA GLN A 276 7.98 20.17 -21.43
C GLN A 276 8.79 19.58 -20.27
N ALA A 277 10.05 19.19 -20.50
CA ALA A 277 10.97 18.73 -19.46
C ALA A 277 11.22 19.82 -18.41
N CYS A 278 11.32 21.09 -18.84
CA CYS A 278 11.46 22.25 -17.96
C CYS A 278 10.22 22.53 -17.10
N LEU A 279 9.04 22.06 -17.52
CA LEU A 279 7.77 22.20 -16.79
C LEU A 279 7.42 20.96 -15.95
N ALA A 280 8.20 19.88 -16.07
CA ALA A 280 7.98 18.61 -15.39
C ALA A 280 8.46 18.61 -13.92
N ARG A 281 8.13 17.55 -13.16
CA ARG A 281 8.62 17.34 -11.77
C ARG A 281 10.16 17.31 -11.75
N PRO A 282 10.85 17.73 -10.69
CA PRO A 282 12.33 17.78 -10.67
C PRO A 282 13.04 16.44 -10.96
N LYS A 283 12.46 15.31 -10.55
CA LYS A 283 12.95 13.98 -10.94
C LYS A 283 12.69 13.68 -12.42
N GLN A 284 11.50 14.01 -12.93
CA GLN A 284 11.16 13.88 -14.35
C GLN A 284 12.07 14.77 -15.18
N GLN A 285 12.27 16.04 -14.82
CA GLN A 285 13.18 16.98 -15.47
C GLN A 285 14.62 16.45 -15.53
N ARG A 286 15.15 15.88 -14.44
CA ARG A 286 16.48 15.25 -14.43
C ARG A 286 16.57 14.07 -15.38
N ASP A 287 15.55 13.21 -15.37
CA ASP A 287 15.49 12.03 -16.24
C ASP A 287 15.30 12.45 -17.71
N CYS A 288 14.54 13.53 -17.98
CA CYS A 288 14.37 14.13 -19.30
C CYS A 288 15.66 14.78 -19.82
N PHE A 289 16.40 15.49 -18.97
CA PHE A 289 17.64 16.13 -19.40
C PHE A 289 18.74 15.11 -19.68
N ARG A 290 18.83 14.04 -18.89
CA ARG A 290 19.73 12.92 -19.24
C ARG A 290 19.31 12.27 -20.54
N LEU A 291 18.00 12.13 -20.75
CA LEU A 291 17.48 11.61 -22.00
C LEU A 291 17.88 12.48 -23.19
N LEU A 292 17.70 13.80 -23.08
CA LEU A 292 18.12 14.76 -24.08
C LEU A 292 19.64 14.72 -24.26
N GLU A 293 20.45 14.72 -23.21
CA GLU A 293 21.92 14.60 -23.28
C GLU A 293 22.39 13.36 -24.08
N HIS A 294 21.67 12.25 -23.97
CA HIS A 294 21.97 11.06 -24.76
C HIS A 294 21.52 11.16 -26.23
N ILE A 295 20.49 11.96 -26.53
CA ILE A 295 19.96 12.23 -27.88
C ILE A 295 20.78 13.31 -28.62
N LEU A 296 21.32 14.31 -27.91
CA LEU A 296 21.96 15.49 -28.51
C LEU A 296 23.46 15.22 -28.80
N THR A 297 23.91 15.56 -30.01
CA THR A 297 25.31 15.39 -30.47
C THR A 297 26.23 16.49 -29.93
N ALA A 298 27.55 16.30 -30.02
CA ALA A 298 28.54 17.26 -29.50
C ALA A 298 28.44 18.66 -30.15
N GLU A 299 28.09 18.72 -31.43
CA GLU A 299 27.86 19.98 -32.16
C GLU A 299 26.59 20.69 -31.66
N LEU A 300 25.52 19.95 -31.39
CA LEU A 300 24.31 20.51 -30.78
C LEU A 300 24.51 20.92 -29.31
N ILE A 301 25.39 20.24 -28.59
CA ILE A 301 25.85 20.60 -27.24
C ILE A 301 26.67 21.90 -27.28
N GLU A 302 27.42 22.16 -28.35
CA GLU A 302 28.19 23.38 -28.52
C GLU A 302 27.28 24.59 -28.76
N ASP A 303 26.21 24.42 -29.54
CA ASP A 303 25.12 25.41 -29.71
C ASP A 303 24.36 25.67 -28.40
N ILE A 304 24.05 24.62 -27.63
CA ILE A 304 23.41 24.74 -26.30
C ILE A 304 24.36 25.39 -25.28
N ALA A 305 25.65 25.08 -25.30
CA ALA A 305 26.66 25.68 -24.43
C ALA A 305 26.95 27.14 -24.78
N GLN A 306 26.82 27.51 -26.06
CA GLN A 306 26.84 28.90 -26.51
C GLN A 306 25.61 29.66 -26.01
N ALA A 307 24.42 29.06 -26.08
CA ALA A 307 23.20 29.62 -25.50
C ALA A 307 23.31 29.75 -23.96
N GLN A 308 23.88 28.76 -23.27
CA GLN A 308 24.07 28.78 -21.82
C GLN A 308 25.04 29.88 -21.37
N ARG A 309 26.14 30.11 -22.11
CA ARG A 309 27.06 31.24 -21.86
C ARG A 309 26.37 32.59 -22.00
N GLN A 310 25.43 32.72 -22.93
CA GLN A 310 24.63 33.95 -23.11
C GLN A 310 23.62 34.17 -21.98
N ILE A 311 23.02 33.09 -21.45
CA ILE A 311 22.12 33.14 -20.28
C ILE A 311 22.89 33.57 -19.02
N THR A 312 24.03 32.96 -18.73
CA THR A 312 24.85 33.30 -17.56
C THR A 312 25.34 34.75 -17.60
N THR A 313 25.73 35.24 -18.78
CA THR A 313 26.11 36.66 -18.97
C THR A 313 24.93 37.61 -18.69
N SER A 314 23.70 37.19 -19.03
CA SER A 314 22.48 37.96 -18.80
C SER A 314 22.02 37.92 -17.32
N GLU A 315 22.21 36.80 -16.63
CA GLU A 315 21.98 36.67 -15.18
C GLU A 315 22.94 37.58 -14.38
N GLU A 316 24.20 37.68 -14.80
CA GLU A 316 25.18 38.58 -14.18
C GLU A 316 24.80 40.06 -14.35
N GLU A 317 24.31 40.47 -15.53
CA GLU A 317 23.82 41.83 -15.76
C GLU A 317 22.56 42.14 -14.94
N MET A 318 21.65 41.18 -14.78
CA MET A 318 20.46 41.32 -13.94
C MET A 318 20.81 41.41 -12.44
N CYS A 319 21.80 40.63 -11.97
CA CYS A 319 22.36 40.76 -10.64
C CYS A 319 23.04 42.13 -10.43
N LYS A 320 23.72 42.68 -11.45
CA LYS A 320 24.30 44.03 -11.39
C LYS A 320 23.21 45.10 -11.29
N LEU A 321 22.10 44.95 -12.02
CA LEU A 321 20.93 45.82 -11.93
C LEU A 321 20.30 45.79 -10.52
N LEU A 322 20.07 44.61 -9.95
CA LEU A 322 19.56 44.45 -8.58
C LEU A 322 20.51 45.06 -7.53
N ARG A 323 21.82 44.97 -7.73
CA ARG A 323 22.82 45.61 -6.86
C ARG A 323 22.82 47.14 -6.97
N ARG A 324 22.58 47.69 -8.17
CA ARG A 324 22.38 49.14 -8.35
C ARG A 324 21.15 49.65 -7.60
N PHE A 325 20.08 48.86 -7.54
CA PHE A 325 18.91 49.17 -6.71
C PHE A 325 19.19 49.15 -5.20
N THR A 326 20.14 48.33 -4.73
CA THR A 326 20.55 48.32 -3.30
C THR A 326 21.48 49.45 -2.89
N ALA A 327 22.10 50.17 -3.83
CA ALA A 327 23.12 51.18 -3.54
C ALA A 327 22.58 52.63 -3.35
N SER A 328 21.33 52.92 -3.77
CA SER A 328 20.67 54.21 -3.54
C SER A 328 19.26 54.02 -2.98
N PRO A 329 19.10 54.04 -1.64
CA PRO A 329 17.82 53.78 -0.96
C PRO A 329 16.72 54.82 -1.26
N ASP A 330 17.09 56.03 -1.70
CA ASP A 330 16.18 57.16 -1.90
C ASP A 330 15.48 57.19 -3.27
N MET A 331 15.84 56.27 -4.18
CA MET A 331 15.20 56.09 -5.48
C MET A 331 14.19 54.93 -5.42
N LEU A 332 13.20 55.01 -4.55
CA LEU A 332 12.00 54.18 -4.66
C LEU A 332 11.06 54.84 -5.68
N PRO A 333 10.75 54.20 -6.82
CA PRO A 333 9.91 54.85 -7.81
C PRO A 333 8.46 54.85 -7.33
N GLN A 334 7.94 56.04 -7.08
CA GLN A 334 6.51 56.25 -7.17
C GLN A 334 6.08 56.04 -8.64
N THR A 335 4.95 55.37 -8.81
CA THR A 335 4.15 55.17 -10.04
C THR A 335 4.39 53.91 -10.88
N LYS A 336 3.27 53.30 -11.26
CA LYS A 336 3.06 52.08 -12.08
C LYS A 336 3.79 52.07 -13.43
N ALA A 337 4.42 53.18 -13.84
CA ALA A 337 5.14 53.31 -15.10
C ALA A 337 6.43 52.46 -15.15
N ASN A 338 7.17 52.34 -14.03
CA ASN A 338 8.42 51.58 -14.01
C ASN A 338 8.21 50.06 -14.08
N GLN A 339 7.04 49.58 -13.69
CA GLN A 339 6.68 48.15 -13.82
C GLN A 339 6.35 47.79 -15.27
N ARG A 340 5.81 48.73 -16.04
CA ARG A 340 5.53 48.57 -17.47
C ARG A 340 6.81 48.70 -18.29
N GLU A 341 7.72 49.60 -17.90
CA GLU A 341 9.03 49.75 -18.53
C GLU A 341 9.96 48.57 -18.24
N LEU A 342 9.97 48.02 -17.02
CA LEU A 342 10.69 46.76 -16.73
C LEU A 342 10.13 45.59 -17.53
N ARG A 343 8.79 45.45 -17.60
CA ARG A 343 8.13 44.42 -18.43
C ARG A 343 8.43 44.61 -19.91
N LYS A 344 8.53 45.86 -20.36
CA LYS A 344 8.84 46.23 -21.75
C LYS A 344 10.31 45.98 -22.07
N GLN A 345 11.25 46.30 -21.18
CA GLN A 345 12.68 45.98 -21.36
C GLN A 345 12.96 44.47 -21.28
N VAL A 346 12.23 43.73 -20.43
CA VAL A 346 12.25 42.25 -20.39
C VAL A 346 11.59 41.64 -21.63
N ALA A 347 10.57 42.29 -22.20
CA ALA A 347 9.92 41.87 -23.44
C ALA A 347 10.65 42.33 -24.73
N GLU A 348 11.46 43.38 -24.68
CA GLU A 348 12.26 43.89 -25.81
C GLU A 348 13.63 43.21 -25.87
N SER A 349 14.09 42.62 -24.77
CA SER A 349 15.23 41.68 -24.75
C SER A 349 14.85 40.27 -25.23
N THR A 350 13.78 40.13 -26.02
CA THR A 350 13.32 38.87 -26.63
C THR A 350 14.22 38.37 -27.76
N LYS A 351 15.47 38.04 -27.39
CA LYS A 351 16.18 36.85 -27.85
C LYS A 351 16.52 35.92 -26.67
N ILE A 352 15.77 36.00 -25.57
CA ILE A 352 15.91 35.15 -24.39
C ILE A 352 14.89 34.02 -24.49
N ALA A 353 15.29 32.88 -25.05
CA ALA A 353 14.49 31.66 -25.09
C ALA A 353 14.90 30.63 -24.01
N ALA A 354 15.69 31.00 -23.00
CA ALA A 354 16.27 30.00 -22.10
C ALA A 354 16.44 30.45 -20.64
N VAL A 355 15.63 31.38 -20.14
CA VAL A 355 15.42 31.45 -18.68
C VAL A 355 14.24 30.53 -18.36
N PRO A 356 14.35 29.56 -17.44
CA PRO A 356 13.24 28.67 -17.10
C PRO A 356 12.00 29.51 -16.75
N ILE A 357 10.86 29.21 -17.39
CA ILE A 357 9.59 29.90 -17.13
C ILE A 357 9.25 29.87 -15.64
N SER A 358 9.68 28.83 -14.90
CA SER A 358 9.55 28.72 -13.45
C SER A 358 10.41 29.72 -12.67
N THR A 359 11.61 30.08 -13.14
CA THR A 359 12.46 31.12 -12.56
C THR A 359 11.91 32.51 -12.87
N VAL A 360 11.43 32.74 -14.10
CA VAL A 360 10.76 34.01 -14.47
C VAL A 360 9.43 34.16 -13.73
N ALA A 361 8.66 33.08 -13.56
CA ALA A 361 7.43 33.06 -12.76
C ALA A 361 7.73 33.21 -11.27
N ALA A 362 8.79 32.58 -10.74
CA ALA A 362 9.24 32.75 -9.36
C ALA A 362 9.74 34.17 -9.11
N MET A 363 10.49 34.77 -10.04
CA MET A 363 10.95 36.16 -9.97
C MET A 363 9.79 37.15 -10.14
N GLY A 364 8.85 36.89 -11.04
CA GLY A 364 7.60 37.64 -11.17
C GLY A 364 6.73 37.55 -9.91
N THR A 365 6.72 36.38 -9.28
CA THR A 365 6.10 36.16 -7.97
C THR A 365 6.83 36.93 -6.87
N CYS A 366 8.18 36.89 -6.82
CA CYS A 366 9.00 37.64 -5.88
C CYS A 366 8.82 39.15 -6.01
N LEU A 367 8.74 39.67 -7.24
CA LEU A 367 8.45 41.08 -7.52
C LEU A 367 7.00 41.44 -7.13
N GLY A 368 6.07 40.51 -7.29
CA GLY A 368 4.70 40.63 -6.77
C GLY A 368 4.64 40.61 -5.23
N MET A 369 5.46 39.78 -4.58
CA MET A 369 5.59 39.66 -3.12
C MET A 369 6.14 40.93 -2.49
N LEU A 370 7.23 41.48 -3.05
CA LEU A 370 7.87 42.71 -2.58
C LEU A 370 6.93 43.93 -2.63
N SER A 371 5.91 43.89 -3.50
CA SER A 371 4.88 44.94 -3.55
C SER A 371 3.82 44.85 -2.45
N LYS A 372 3.71 43.71 -1.76
CA LYS A 372 2.72 43.44 -0.70
C LYS A 372 3.32 43.44 0.71
N PHE A 373 4.64 43.32 0.83
CA PHE A 373 5.34 43.37 2.11
C PHE A 373 5.58 44.80 2.57
N THR A 374 5.51 45.00 3.89
CA THR A 374 6.01 46.22 4.51
C THR A 374 7.53 46.33 4.34
N PRO A 375 8.13 47.53 4.37
CA PRO A 375 9.58 47.68 4.24
C PRO A 375 10.42 46.82 5.23
N PRO A 376 10.02 46.64 6.51
CA PRO A 376 10.69 45.73 7.43
C PRO A 376 10.62 44.26 7.02
N GLU A 377 9.47 43.81 6.51
CA GLU A 377 9.27 42.44 6.04
C GLU A 377 10.10 42.16 4.78
N THR A 378 10.10 43.10 3.84
CA THR A 378 10.96 43.08 2.66
C THR A 378 12.44 42.97 3.05
N ARG A 379 12.87 43.76 4.04
CA ARG A 379 14.27 43.70 4.51
C ARG A 379 14.60 42.34 5.11
N LEU A 380 13.69 41.76 5.88
CA LEU A 380 13.89 40.45 6.49
C LEU A 380 14.05 39.34 5.44
N TRP A 381 13.23 39.38 4.38
CA TRP A 381 13.36 38.44 3.26
C TRP A 381 14.67 38.60 2.53
N ILE A 382 15.09 39.83 2.24
CA ILE A 382 16.39 40.10 1.61
C ILE A 382 17.52 39.53 2.47
N ASP A 383 17.47 39.78 3.77
CA ASP A 383 18.46 39.32 4.74
C ASP A 383 18.49 37.78 4.86
N PHE A 384 17.33 37.11 4.77
CA PHE A 384 17.23 35.64 4.73
C PHE A 384 17.85 35.06 3.46
N LEU A 385 17.51 35.64 2.30
CA LEU A 385 18.01 35.18 1.00
C LEU A 385 19.51 35.43 0.83
N ALA A 386 20.01 36.53 1.38
CA ALA A 386 21.45 36.84 1.40
C ALA A 386 22.26 35.84 2.24
N GLY A 387 21.61 35.07 3.12
CA GLY A 387 22.25 34.02 3.90
C GLY A 387 22.63 32.77 3.08
N PHE A 388 22.05 32.58 1.89
CA PHE A 388 22.35 31.42 1.05
C PHE A 388 23.67 31.60 0.27
N PRO A 389 24.49 30.55 0.13
CA PRO A 389 25.64 30.56 -0.78
C PRO A 389 25.21 30.85 -2.23
N ARG A 390 26.08 31.51 -3.00
CA ARG A 390 25.75 32.02 -4.36
C ARG A 390 25.38 30.90 -5.32
N GLU A 391 26.02 29.75 -5.17
CA GLU A 391 25.77 28.51 -5.91
C GLU A 391 24.37 27.91 -5.66
N HIS A 392 23.65 28.37 -4.62
CA HIS A 392 22.32 27.90 -4.26
C HIS A 392 21.20 28.92 -4.56
N ALA A 393 21.47 29.99 -5.33
CA ALA A 393 20.48 31.03 -5.66
C ALA A 393 19.17 30.47 -6.27
N GLY A 394 19.26 29.39 -7.07
CA GLY A 394 18.09 28.71 -7.64
C GLY A 394 17.25 27.94 -6.60
N LEU A 395 17.81 27.53 -5.47
CA LEU A 395 17.03 26.98 -4.35
C LEU A 395 16.26 28.10 -3.66
N SER A 396 16.90 29.23 -3.39
CA SER A 396 16.30 30.39 -2.71
C SER A 396 15.09 30.92 -3.48
N ALA A 397 15.18 31.03 -4.82
CA ALA A 397 14.07 31.46 -5.67
C ALA A 397 12.89 30.46 -5.64
N ARG A 398 13.16 29.16 -5.61
CA ARG A 398 12.12 28.12 -5.57
C ARG A 398 11.45 28.01 -4.20
N LEU A 399 12.20 28.16 -3.11
CA LEU A 399 11.66 28.23 -1.75
C LEU A 399 10.69 29.40 -1.61
N LEU A 400 11.07 30.59 -2.11
CA LEU A 400 10.18 31.77 -2.12
C LEU A 400 8.87 31.51 -2.85
N ALA A 401 8.94 30.90 -4.04
CA ALA A 401 7.74 30.60 -4.82
C ALA A 401 6.82 29.58 -4.11
N LYS A 402 7.41 28.54 -3.51
CA LYS A 402 6.66 27.53 -2.73
C LYS A 402 6.03 28.14 -1.48
N TRP A 403 6.79 28.87 -0.69
CA TRP A 403 6.29 29.54 0.50
C TRP A 403 5.25 30.60 0.18
N TRP A 404 5.35 31.29 -0.95
CA TRP A 404 4.31 32.21 -1.39
C TRP A 404 2.98 31.51 -1.67
N SER A 405 2.99 30.35 -2.34
CA SER A 405 1.77 29.58 -2.58
C SER A 405 1.11 29.13 -1.27
N LEU A 406 1.91 28.77 -0.26
CA LEU A 406 1.43 28.42 1.07
C LEU A 406 0.95 29.65 1.86
N TRP A 407 1.66 30.77 1.74
CA TRP A 407 1.29 32.05 2.33
C TRP A 407 -0.09 32.52 1.83
N GLN A 408 -0.38 32.36 0.54
CA GLN A 408 -1.70 32.69 -0.01
C GLN A 408 -2.82 31.79 0.51
N TYR A 409 -2.51 30.53 0.83
CA TYR A 409 -3.48 29.57 1.38
C TYR A 409 -3.79 29.81 2.87
N ARG A 410 -2.89 30.49 3.60
CA ARG A 410 -2.97 30.71 5.06
C ARG A 410 -2.69 32.17 5.46
N PHE A 411 -3.51 33.10 4.95
CA PHE A 411 -3.31 34.54 5.17
C PHE A 411 -3.25 34.95 6.66
N ASP A 412 -3.95 34.22 7.54
CA ASP A 412 -4.03 34.51 8.99
C ASP A 412 -2.70 34.28 9.74
N HIS A 413 -1.73 33.58 9.15
CA HIS A 413 -0.46 33.19 9.78
C HIS A 413 0.75 34.04 9.35
N GLN A 414 0.54 35.16 8.65
CA GLN A 414 1.61 36.04 8.15
C GLN A 414 2.61 36.46 9.24
N LYS A 415 2.14 36.85 10.43
CA LYS A 415 3.00 37.33 11.52
C LYS A 415 3.92 36.23 12.04
N ASP A 416 3.39 35.02 12.20
CA ASP A 416 4.15 33.88 12.70
C ASP A 416 5.16 33.40 11.65
N PHE A 417 4.77 33.41 10.38
CA PHE A 417 5.68 33.12 9.27
C PHE A 417 6.90 34.05 9.26
N MET A 418 6.69 35.36 9.33
CA MET A 418 7.79 36.33 9.36
C MET A 418 8.68 36.17 10.60
N ARG A 419 8.10 35.73 11.72
CA ARG A 419 8.85 35.46 12.94
C ARG A 419 9.78 34.25 12.78
N VAL A 420 9.33 33.15 12.18
CA VAL A 420 10.18 31.99 11.89
C VAL A 420 11.31 32.34 10.92
N ILE A 421 11.02 33.08 9.86
CA ILE A 421 12.04 33.54 8.90
C ILE A 421 13.09 34.42 9.58
N LYS A 422 12.68 35.28 10.52
CA LYS A 422 13.62 36.12 11.29
C LYS A 422 14.60 35.29 12.09
N VAL A 423 14.10 34.24 12.72
CA VAL A 423 14.89 33.32 13.55
C VAL A 423 15.92 32.59 12.73
N LEU A 424 15.49 31.99 11.61
CA LEU A 424 16.36 31.25 10.71
C LEU A 424 17.39 32.16 10.03
N SER A 425 16.98 33.35 9.57
CA SER A 425 17.88 34.37 9.02
C SER A 425 18.97 34.78 10.03
N GLY A 426 18.59 34.99 11.29
CA GLY A 426 19.53 35.31 12.36
C GLY A 426 20.55 34.19 12.60
N LEU A 427 20.10 32.93 12.64
CA LEU A 427 20.98 31.77 12.79
C LEU A 427 21.95 31.64 11.59
N MET A 428 21.42 31.73 10.37
CA MET A 428 22.19 31.61 9.12
C MET A 428 23.23 32.71 8.96
N ARG A 429 22.92 33.94 9.37
CA ARG A 429 23.90 35.03 9.35
C ARG A 429 25.07 34.77 10.29
N ARG A 430 24.82 34.14 11.45
CA ARG A 430 25.86 33.85 12.45
C ARG A 430 26.71 32.63 12.08
N ARG A 431 26.13 31.59 11.48
CA ARG A 431 26.76 30.28 11.32
C ARG A 431 26.85 29.77 9.88
N GLY A 432 26.28 30.48 8.91
CA GLY A 432 26.05 29.98 7.55
C GLY A 432 24.84 29.04 7.48
N VAL A 433 24.52 28.53 6.29
CA VAL A 433 23.48 27.51 6.12
C VAL A 433 24.10 26.12 6.23
N ALA A 434 23.64 25.33 7.20
CA ALA A 434 24.13 23.97 7.36
C ALA A 434 23.77 23.04 6.17
N PRO A 435 24.65 22.09 5.81
CA PRO A 435 24.39 21.13 4.74
C PRO A 435 23.12 20.30 4.92
N SER A 436 22.76 19.92 6.15
CA SER A 436 21.52 19.16 6.44
C SER A 436 20.25 20.00 6.21
N ILE A 437 20.29 21.30 6.54
CA ILE A 437 19.19 22.24 6.24
C ILE A 437 19.07 22.45 4.72
N LEU A 438 20.19 22.62 4.02
CA LEU A 438 20.20 22.69 2.56
C LEU A 438 19.63 21.42 1.93
N ALA A 439 20.09 20.24 2.35
CA ALA A 439 19.61 18.96 1.85
C ALA A 439 18.09 18.79 2.09
N HIS A 440 17.60 19.20 3.26
CA HIS A 440 16.17 19.19 3.59
C HIS A 440 15.35 20.08 2.69
N TRP A 441 15.79 21.33 2.47
CA TRP A 441 15.06 22.24 1.59
C TRP A 441 15.15 21.89 0.12
N TYR A 442 16.28 21.34 -0.34
CA TYR A 442 16.38 20.75 -1.67
C TYR A 442 15.35 19.65 -1.85
N ARG A 443 15.24 18.74 -0.88
CA ARG A 443 14.26 17.67 -0.90
C ARG A 443 12.82 18.20 -0.89
N TYR A 444 12.52 19.16 -0.01
CA TYR A 444 11.19 19.77 0.08
C TYR A 444 10.74 20.46 -1.21
N VAL A 445 11.64 21.20 -1.85
CA VAL A 445 11.35 21.86 -3.14
C VAL A 445 11.23 20.84 -4.27
N ASP A 446 11.96 19.73 -4.19
CA ASP A 446 12.01 18.72 -5.25
C ASP A 446 10.92 17.62 -5.14
N GLU A 447 10.37 17.37 -3.95
CA GLU A 447 9.30 16.39 -3.69
C GLU A 447 7.90 17.01 -3.80
N LYS A 448 6.97 16.31 -4.46
CA LYS A 448 5.69 16.90 -4.88
C LYS A 448 4.57 16.91 -3.83
N ASN A 449 4.76 16.30 -2.66
CA ASN A 449 3.73 16.19 -1.60
C ASN A 449 4.39 15.97 -0.23
N VAL A 450 5.00 17.01 0.34
CA VAL A 450 5.38 17.00 1.76
C VAL A 450 4.70 18.19 2.43
N TYR A 451 3.71 17.91 3.28
CA TYR A 451 3.08 18.91 4.16
C TYR A 451 3.99 19.26 5.36
N CYS A 452 5.06 18.50 5.60
CA CYS A 452 5.91 18.58 6.78
C CYS A 452 7.26 19.26 6.50
N GLU A 453 7.25 20.58 6.31
CA GLU A 453 8.47 21.38 6.31
C GLU A 453 8.75 21.93 7.71
N LEU A 454 10.03 22.00 8.12
CA LEU A 454 10.44 22.64 9.38
C LEU A 454 9.81 24.04 9.56
N VAL A 455 9.75 24.86 8.51
CA VAL A 455 9.12 26.20 8.58
C VAL A 455 7.61 26.09 8.76
N VAL A 456 6.92 25.30 7.92
CA VAL A 456 5.45 25.15 7.93
C VAL A 456 4.95 24.53 9.23
N ASN A 457 5.58 23.45 9.69
CA ASN A 457 5.26 22.79 10.97
C ASN A 457 5.44 23.73 12.16
N SER A 458 6.26 24.77 12.00
CA SER A 458 6.53 25.75 13.05
C SER A 458 5.59 26.95 13.07
N LEU A 459 4.76 27.16 12.04
CA LEU A 459 3.94 28.37 11.89
C LEU A 459 2.85 28.48 12.95
N ASP A 460 2.02 27.45 13.09
CA ASP A 460 0.90 27.46 14.04
C ASP A 460 1.43 27.33 15.48
N GLU A 461 2.52 26.58 15.65
CA GLU A 461 3.05 26.16 16.94
C GLU A 461 3.92 27.21 17.65
N LEU A 462 4.56 28.12 16.88
CA LEU A 462 5.33 29.23 17.45
C LEU A 462 4.48 30.48 17.73
N SER A 463 3.21 30.46 17.33
CA SER A 463 2.28 31.55 17.59
C SER A 463 2.19 31.81 19.10
N GLY A 464 2.57 33.01 19.54
CA GLY A 464 2.51 33.42 20.95
C GLY A 464 3.63 32.94 21.91
N SER A 465 4.53 32.03 21.54
CA SER A 465 5.58 31.53 22.47
C SER A 465 7.00 31.98 22.11
N ARG A 466 7.59 32.93 22.86
CA ARG A 466 8.99 33.38 22.68
C ARG A 466 10.02 32.39 23.22
N ASP A 467 9.64 31.59 24.20
CA ASP A 467 10.57 30.64 24.79
C ASP A 467 10.74 29.41 23.91
N LEU A 468 9.67 28.94 23.26
CA LEU A 468 9.76 27.86 22.28
C LEU A 468 10.67 28.22 21.10
N GLU A 469 10.58 29.46 20.61
CA GLU A 469 11.46 30.01 19.57
C GLU A 469 12.95 29.91 19.96
N LYS A 470 13.30 30.40 21.16
CA LYS A 470 14.68 30.32 21.67
C LYS A 470 15.17 28.89 21.81
N ARG A 471 14.28 27.96 22.17
CA ARG A 471 14.61 26.55 22.38
C ARG A 471 14.83 25.83 21.07
N LEU A 472 13.97 26.06 20.07
CA LEU A 472 14.18 25.57 18.72
C LEU A 472 15.54 26.02 18.15
N VAL A 473 15.90 27.30 18.32
CA VAL A 473 17.22 27.81 17.89
C VAL A 473 18.37 27.10 18.59
N ARG A 474 18.31 26.95 19.92
CA ARG A 474 19.35 26.26 20.69
C ARG A 474 19.52 24.81 20.26
N LEU A 475 18.41 24.10 20.04
CA LEU A 475 18.44 22.72 19.57
C LEU A 475 19.01 22.62 18.15
N LEU A 476 18.57 23.48 17.22
CA LEU A 476 19.14 23.53 15.87
C LEU A 476 20.63 23.84 15.92
N GLU A 477 21.06 24.84 16.68
CA GLU A 477 22.47 25.20 16.82
C GLU A 477 23.31 24.03 17.33
N LYS A 478 22.87 23.39 18.42
CA LYS A 478 23.62 22.30 19.04
C LYS A 478 23.63 21.02 18.20
N VAL A 479 22.50 20.63 17.62
CA VAL A 479 22.38 19.36 16.89
C VAL A 479 22.92 19.47 15.47
N VAL A 480 22.60 20.56 14.77
CA VAL A 480 22.95 20.73 13.35
C VAL A 480 24.38 21.24 13.17
N TYR A 481 24.83 22.16 14.03
CA TYR A 481 26.15 22.80 13.86
C TYR A 481 27.21 22.22 14.81
N ASP A 482 26.89 21.99 16.08
CA ASP A 482 27.91 21.58 17.07
C ASP A 482 28.21 20.06 17.07
N LEU A 483 27.23 19.21 16.76
CA LEU A 483 27.37 17.73 16.73
C LEU A 483 27.64 17.12 15.33
N PRO A 484 28.01 17.95 14.34
CA PRO A 484 27.80 17.76 12.88
C PRO A 484 26.97 16.53 12.46
N LEU A 485 25.76 16.38 13.01
CA LEU A 485 24.92 15.23 12.71
C LEU A 485 24.32 15.39 11.32
N ASN A 486 24.47 14.37 10.48
CA ASN A 486 23.69 14.27 9.26
C ASN A 486 22.27 13.83 9.62
N LEU A 487 21.47 14.78 10.10
CA LEU A 487 20.06 14.57 10.35
C LEU A 487 19.38 14.25 9.03
N GLY A 488 18.64 13.15 9.03
CA GLY A 488 17.70 12.89 7.95
C GLY A 488 16.55 13.91 7.96
N ASN A 489 15.73 13.86 6.92
CA ASN A 489 14.74 14.89 6.66
C ASN A 489 13.56 14.81 7.62
N GLU A 490 13.17 13.59 7.96
CA GLU A 490 12.01 13.35 8.83
C GLU A 490 12.34 13.74 10.28
N LEU A 491 13.55 13.40 10.75
CA LEU A 491 14.02 13.80 12.08
C LEU A 491 14.19 15.33 12.18
N LEU A 492 14.65 15.99 11.11
CA LEU A 492 14.75 17.45 11.07
C LEU A 492 13.36 18.13 11.11
N SER A 493 12.33 17.53 10.49
CA SER A 493 10.95 18.03 10.58
C SER A 493 10.37 17.97 12.00
N SER A 494 10.84 17.04 12.84
CA SER A 494 10.40 16.89 14.23
C SER A 494 11.07 17.83 15.23
N MET A 495 12.01 18.69 14.82
CA MET A 495 12.78 19.55 15.74
C MET A 495 11.90 20.43 16.63
N ILE A 496 10.76 20.91 16.11
CA ILE A 496 9.82 21.68 16.91
C ILE A 496 9.10 20.81 17.95
N CYS A 497 8.74 19.56 17.62
CA CYS A 497 8.13 18.63 18.57
C CYS A 497 9.08 18.32 19.73
N PHE A 498 10.39 18.17 19.47
CA PHE A 498 11.41 18.06 20.53
C PHE A 498 11.46 19.31 21.40
N ALA A 499 11.47 20.49 20.79
CA ALA A 499 11.49 21.77 21.51
C ALA A 499 10.24 21.96 22.40
N LYS A 500 9.05 21.53 21.92
CA LYS A 500 7.78 21.63 22.67
C LYS A 500 7.71 20.67 23.85
N THR A 501 8.31 19.50 23.72
CA THR A 501 8.00 18.37 24.61
C THR A 501 8.76 18.38 25.94
N SER A 502 10.03 18.75 25.92
CA SER A 502 10.91 18.68 27.10
C SER A 502 11.58 20.02 27.29
N ASP A 503 11.77 20.50 28.53
CA ASP A 503 12.58 21.68 28.86
C ASP A 503 14.10 21.40 28.99
N ASP A 504 14.48 20.11 28.94
CA ASP A 504 15.85 19.64 29.02
C ASP A 504 16.48 19.55 27.63
N ASP A 505 17.13 20.65 27.19
CA ASP A 505 17.84 20.70 25.91
C ASP A 505 18.98 19.66 25.83
N PRO A 506 19.84 19.45 26.86
CA PRO A 506 20.83 18.36 26.87
C PRO A 506 20.26 16.97 26.60
N LEU A 507 19.16 16.60 27.27
CA LEU A 507 18.51 15.31 27.08
C LEU A 507 17.96 15.20 25.65
N SER A 508 17.29 16.25 25.17
CA SER A 508 16.73 16.29 23.80
C SER A 508 17.82 16.15 22.74
N CYS A 509 18.95 16.84 22.90
CA CYS A 509 20.10 16.71 21.99
C CYS A 509 20.65 15.28 21.99
N SER A 510 20.81 14.67 23.17
CA SER A 510 21.34 13.32 23.30
C SER A 510 20.40 12.28 22.69
N LEU A 511 19.08 12.48 22.82
CA LEU A 511 18.08 11.63 22.19
C LEU A 511 18.10 11.77 20.68
N ILE A 512 18.14 12.99 20.15
CA ILE A 512 18.23 13.24 18.69
C ILE A 512 19.50 12.61 18.11
N GLU A 513 20.64 12.74 18.79
CA GLU A 513 21.89 12.08 18.41
C GLU A 513 21.73 10.55 18.37
N HIS A 514 21.09 9.98 19.38
CA HIS A 514 20.86 8.54 19.46
C HIS A 514 19.93 8.05 18.33
N LEU A 515 18.87 8.80 18.02
CA LEU A 515 17.90 8.46 16.96
C LEU A 515 18.50 8.60 15.56
N ALA A 516 19.33 9.63 15.33
CA ALA A 516 20.03 9.84 14.05
C ALA A 516 20.90 8.64 13.64
N LYS A 517 21.36 7.82 14.60
CA LYS A 517 22.15 6.60 14.36
C LYS A 517 21.32 5.37 14.00
N LYS A 518 19.99 5.39 14.23
CA LYS A 518 19.09 4.22 14.03
C LYS A 518 18.35 4.27 12.70
N SER A 519 17.54 5.30 12.48
CA SER A 519 16.74 5.47 11.25
C SER A 519 16.15 6.88 11.19
N ASP A 520 16.13 7.49 10.00
CA ASP A 520 15.42 8.76 9.76
C ASP A 520 13.91 8.52 9.83
N ARG A 521 13.25 9.13 10.82
CA ARG A 521 11.81 8.98 11.09
C ARG A 521 11.21 10.29 11.59
N GLU A 522 9.95 10.52 11.24
CA GLU A 522 9.15 11.62 11.81
C GLU A 522 8.51 11.17 13.12
N TYR A 523 8.59 12.04 14.12
CA TYR A 523 8.02 11.88 15.45
C TYR A 523 7.07 13.03 15.75
N ASP A 524 5.89 12.70 16.26
CA ASP A 524 4.94 13.68 16.76
C ASP A 524 5.17 14.03 18.24
N GLU A 525 4.54 15.10 18.68
CA GLU A 525 4.64 15.59 20.05
C GLU A 525 4.05 14.62 21.09
N THR A 526 2.99 13.90 20.76
CA THR A 526 2.30 13.00 21.69
C THR A 526 3.19 11.83 22.03
N ASP A 527 3.74 11.18 21.01
CA ASP A 527 4.68 10.06 21.15
C ASP A 527 5.93 10.47 21.91
N LEU A 528 6.49 11.65 21.63
CA LEU A 528 7.63 12.20 22.38
C LEU A 528 7.28 12.42 23.85
N ARG A 529 6.15 13.07 24.15
CA ARG A 529 5.70 13.31 25.53
C ARG A 529 5.54 12.01 26.29
N LEU A 530 4.97 10.98 25.65
CA LEU A 530 4.81 9.66 26.25
C LEU A 530 6.15 8.97 26.47
N ALA A 531 7.06 9.02 25.49
CA ALA A 531 8.38 8.41 25.60
C ALA A 531 9.21 9.04 26.74
N TYR A 532 9.23 10.38 26.87
CA TYR A 532 9.86 11.06 28.01
C TYR A 532 9.15 10.78 29.33
N HIS A 533 7.82 10.69 29.30
CA HIS A 533 7.04 10.42 30.50
C HIS A 533 7.31 9.03 31.07
N PHE A 534 7.54 8.01 30.23
CA PHE A 534 7.77 6.63 30.67
C PHE A 534 9.25 6.26 30.79
N GLY A 535 10.11 6.73 29.89
CA GLY A 535 11.53 6.38 29.90
C GLY A 535 12.33 7.13 30.98
N ASP A 536 13.38 6.48 31.48
CA ASP A 536 14.34 7.01 32.44
C ASP A 536 15.79 7.02 31.91
N SER A 537 15.98 6.50 30.70
CA SER A 537 17.27 6.39 30.02
C SER A 537 17.08 6.61 28.51
N LEU A 538 18.13 7.09 27.83
CA LEU A 538 18.09 7.36 26.39
C LEU A 538 17.70 6.14 25.56
N ASP A 539 18.24 4.98 25.89
CA ASP A 539 17.93 3.73 25.19
C ASP A 539 16.44 3.41 25.29
N LEU A 540 15.88 3.43 26.51
CA LEU A 540 14.48 3.11 26.75
C LEU A 540 13.53 4.15 26.14
N ILE A 541 13.84 5.44 26.25
CA ILE A 541 13.06 6.52 25.59
C ILE A 541 13.02 6.27 24.08
N SER A 542 14.17 5.96 23.46
CA SER A 542 14.25 5.70 22.02
C SER A 542 13.48 4.44 21.60
N GLU A 543 13.52 3.37 22.40
CA GLU A 543 12.80 2.12 22.12
C GLU A 543 11.29 2.29 22.22
N ILE A 544 10.80 3.03 23.23
CA ILE A 544 9.38 3.37 23.35
C ILE A 544 8.96 4.20 22.14
N LEU A 545 9.70 5.26 21.82
CA LEU A 545 9.37 6.15 20.72
C LEU A 545 9.28 5.42 19.37
N ILE A 546 10.21 4.50 19.10
CA ILE A 546 10.19 3.64 17.90
C ILE A 546 8.99 2.69 17.90
N ALA A 547 8.58 2.19 19.07
CA ALA A 547 7.43 1.31 19.20
C ALA A 547 6.12 2.05 18.93
N LEU A 548 5.90 3.21 19.57
CA LEU A 548 4.70 4.04 19.43
C LEU A 548 4.46 4.47 17.97
N GLN A 549 5.51 5.00 17.33
CA GLN A 549 5.44 5.48 15.94
C GLN A 549 5.10 4.39 14.90
N SER A 550 5.23 3.11 15.28
CA SER A 550 4.92 1.97 14.40
C SER A 550 3.58 1.30 14.69
N ASP A 551 2.85 1.75 15.72
CA ASP A 551 1.64 1.11 16.22
C ASP A 551 0.75 2.12 16.97
N TYR A 552 -0.26 2.64 16.28
CA TYR A 552 -1.20 3.62 16.83
C TYR A 552 -1.94 3.12 18.09
N GLU A 553 -2.23 1.81 18.18
CA GLU A 553 -2.87 1.25 19.38
C GLU A 553 -1.96 1.40 20.61
N LEU A 554 -0.64 1.32 20.45
CA LEU A 554 0.30 1.52 21.55
C LEU A 554 0.33 2.97 22.03
N THR A 555 0.21 3.95 21.14
CA THR A 555 0.13 5.38 21.52
C THR A 555 -1.12 5.67 22.35
N GLU A 556 -2.26 5.10 21.95
CA GLU A 556 -3.50 5.21 22.72
C GLU A 556 -3.37 4.56 24.10
N LEU A 557 -2.80 3.36 24.16
CA LEU A 557 -2.57 2.65 25.42
C LEU A 557 -1.60 3.40 26.35
N ALA A 558 -0.49 3.91 25.82
CA ALA A 558 0.46 4.70 26.60
C ALA A 558 -0.19 5.96 27.19
N THR A 559 -1.07 6.61 26.43
CA THR A 559 -1.84 7.77 26.91
C THR A 559 -2.74 7.38 28.08
N GLN A 560 -3.49 6.29 27.95
CA GLN A 560 -4.37 5.76 29.01
C GLN A 560 -3.60 5.31 30.26
N LEU A 561 -2.35 4.87 30.11
CA LEU A 561 -1.50 4.40 31.20
C LEU A 561 -0.66 5.50 31.87
N LYS A 562 -0.65 6.72 31.33
CA LYS A 562 0.09 7.87 31.87
C LYS A 562 -0.09 8.06 33.39
N PRO A 563 -1.31 7.90 33.96
CA PRO A 563 -1.55 8.03 35.40
C PRO A 563 -0.76 7.03 36.27
N LEU A 564 -0.36 5.88 35.72
CA LEU A 564 0.39 4.85 36.47
C LEU A 564 1.83 5.23 36.76
N ALA A 565 2.35 6.24 36.06
CA ALA A 565 3.75 6.62 36.17
C ALA A 565 4.13 7.29 37.52
N VAL A 566 3.13 7.55 38.38
CA VAL A 566 3.35 8.00 39.75
C VAL A 566 4.08 6.93 40.59
N ASP A 567 3.85 5.65 40.30
CA ASP A 567 4.62 4.55 40.88
C ASP A 567 5.83 4.26 39.99
N ARG A 568 7.04 4.48 40.55
CA ARG A 568 8.31 4.33 39.81
C ARG A 568 8.51 2.93 39.24
N ASP A 569 8.11 1.89 39.95
CA ASP A 569 8.27 0.51 39.50
C ASP A 569 7.27 0.21 38.37
N LEU A 570 6.01 0.62 38.51
CA LEU A 570 5.01 0.47 37.45
C LEU A 570 5.39 1.27 36.21
N LYS A 571 5.88 2.50 36.36
CA LYS A 571 6.41 3.32 35.27
C LYS A 571 7.45 2.54 34.47
N LEU A 572 8.47 1.99 35.14
CA LEU A 572 9.55 1.25 34.49
C LEU A 572 9.06 -0.04 33.82
N ILE A 573 8.11 -0.75 34.45
CA ILE A 573 7.55 -1.98 33.87
C ILE A 573 6.71 -1.66 32.63
N VAL A 574 5.84 -0.65 32.68
CA VAL A 574 5.04 -0.19 31.53
C VAL A 574 5.97 0.27 30.40
N ALA A 575 7.00 1.05 30.72
CA ALA A 575 8.01 1.51 29.76
C ALA A 575 8.65 0.34 28.97
N LYS A 576 9.12 -0.70 29.68
CA LYS A 576 9.69 -1.90 29.05
C LYS A 576 8.68 -2.67 28.18
N ARG A 577 7.41 -2.69 28.60
CA ARG A 577 6.33 -3.39 27.87
C ARG A 577 5.87 -2.63 26.63
N LEU A 578 5.88 -1.30 26.68
CA LEU A 578 5.67 -0.44 25.51
C LEU A 578 6.78 -0.67 24.48
N ALA A 579 8.04 -0.63 24.90
CA ALA A 579 9.19 -0.96 24.05
C ALA A 579 9.08 -2.37 23.42
N GLY A 580 8.59 -3.34 24.20
CA GLY A 580 8.36 -4.72 23.75
C GLY A 580 7.06 -4.98 22.98
N LYS A 581 6.20 -3.96 22.75
CA LYS A 581 4.90 -4.07 22.06
C LYS A 581 3.91 -5.07 22.68
N ASP A 582 3.82 -5.13 24.00
CA ASP A 582 2.95 -6.07 24.72
C ASP A 582 1.49 -5.55 24.87
N VAL A 583 0.80 -5.37 23.73
CA VAL A 583 -0.54 -4.74 23.64
C VAL A 583 -1.58 -5.40 24.56
N ARG A 584 -1.60 -6.74 24.63
CA ARG A 584 -2.68 -7.50 25.30
C ARG A 584 -2.73 -7.29 26.81
N LEU A 585 -1.57 -7.16 27.46
CA LEU A 585 -1.52 -6.98 28.90
C LEU A 585 -1.76 -5.51 29.26
N LEU A 586 -1.17 -4.60 28.48
CA LEU A 586 -1.32 -3.16 28.67
C LEU A 586 -2.78 -2.72 28.47
N SER A 587 -3.50 -3.27 27.50
CA SER A 587 -4.91 -2.93 27.26
C SER A 587 -5.83 -3.25 28.44
N ARG A 588 -5.62 -4.38 29.12
CA ARG A 588 -6.41 -4.76 30.30
C ARG A 588 -6.27 -3.77 31.45
N ILE A 589 -5.07 -3.22 31.63
CA ILE A 589 -4.77 -2.26 32.70
C ILE A 589 -5.22 -0.86 32.29
N ALA A 590 -5.03 -0.50 31.02
CA ALA A 590 -5.40 0.80 30.48
C ALA A 590 -6.91 1.05 30.60
N ALA A 591 -7.74 0.04 30.31
CA ALA A 591 -9.19 0.13 30.44
C ALA A 591 -9.63 0.45 31.88
N THR A 592 -9.18 -0.32 32.88
CA THR A 592 -9.55 -0.09 34.29
C THR A 592 -8.96 1.19 34.86
N THR A 593 -7.74 1.55 34.45
CA THR A 593 -7.09 2.81 34.84
C THR A 593 -7.87 4.01 34.32
N THR A 594 -8.27 4.00 33.05
CA THR A 594 -9.06 5.06 32.44
C THR A 594 -10.40 5.22 33.14
N ILE A 595 -11.11 4.11 33.39
CA ILE A 595 -12.39 4.11 34.12
C ILE A 595 -12.25 4.74 35.52
N LEU A 596 -11.20 4.38 36.26
CA LEU A 596 -10.93 4.97 37.59
C LEU A 596 -10.62 6.47 37.50
N CYS A 597 -9.80 6.89 36.54
CA CYS A 597 -9.44 8.29 36.34
C CYS A 597 -10.63 9.14 35.90
N ASP A 598 -11.45 8.66 34.96
CA ASP A 598 -12.65 9.36 34.47
C ASP A 598 -13.67 9.55 35.60
N MET A 599 -13.76 8.61 36.53
CA MET A 599 -14.59 8.73 37.74
C MET A 599 -13.90 9.46 38.91
N GLN A 600 -12.68 9.97 38.72
CA GLN A 600 -11.88 10.64 39.76
C GLN A 600 -11.61 9.78 41.00
N HIS A 601 -11.59 8.46 40.86
CA HIS A 601 -11.22 7.52 41.92
C HIS A 601 -9.70 7.33 42.00
N PRO A 602 -9.13 7.13 43.20
CA PRO A 602 -7.70 6.90 43.35
C PRO A 602 -7.27 5.58 42.70
N LEU A 603 -6.06 5.52 42.17
CA LEU A 603 -5.50 4.29 41.64
C LEU A 603 -5.05 3.34 42.76
N PRO A 604 -5.11 2.01 42.55
CA PRO A 604 -4.70 1.05 43.58
C PRO A 604 -3.21 1.16 43.88
N LYS A 605 -2.84 1.02 45.15
CA LYS A 605 -1.44 0.92 45.56
C LYS A 605 -0.95 -0.51 45.36
N ARG A 606 0.34 -0.68 45.06
CA ARG A 606 0.98 -2.00 45.02
C ARG A 606 0.99 -2.61 46.42
N ASN A 607 0.52 -3.85 46.53
CA ASN A 607 0.63 -4.63 47.76
C ASN A 607 2.02 -5.27 47.82
N ALA A 608 2.79 -4.97 48.88
CA ALA A 608 4.02 -5.68 49.15
C ALA A 608 3.70 -6.99 49.88
N CYS A 609 4.24 -8.09 49.39
CA CYS A 609 4.21 -9.36 50.08
C CYS A 609 5.51 -9.55 50.87
N ARG A 610 5.45 -10.12 52.08
CA ARG A 610 6.67 -10.55 52.79
C ARG A 610 6.57 -12.05 53.02
N GLN A 611 7.25 -12.82 52.18
CA GLN A 611 7.36 -14.27 52.33
C GLN A 611 8.71 -14.64 52.98
N VAL A 612 8.70 -15.73 53.76
CA VAL A 612 9.91 -16.34 54.31
C VAL A 612 10.77 -16.90 53.17
N THR A 613 12.04 -16.51 53.12
CA THR A 613 12.96 -16.71 51.98
C THR A 613 13.63 -18.09 51.90
N ASN A 614 13.36 -19.02 52.82
CA ASN A 614 14.13 -20.27 52.95
C ASN A 614 14.13 -21.15 51.68
N TRP A 615 13.17 -20.95 50.78
CA TRP A 615 13.09 -21.68 49.52
C TRP A 615 14.09 -21.19 48.46
N ARG A 616 14.70 -20.00 48.61
CA ARG A 616 15.67 -19.45 47.64
C ARG A 616 17.04 -20.10 47.75
N ASP A 617 17.40 -20.59 48.94
CA ASP A 617 18.76 -21.06 49.28
C ASP A 617 19.15 -22.34 48.50
N ARG A 618 18.19 -22.98 47.83
CA ARG A 618 18.43 -24.09 46.88
C ARG A 618 18.98 -23.66 45.51
N TYR A 619 18.96 -22.37 45.19
CA TYR A 619 19.41 -21.83 43.90
C TYR A 619 20.77 -21.15 44.06
N PRO A 620 21.54 -20.99 42.96
CA PRO A 620 22.81 -20.26 43.01
C PRO A 620 22.64 -18.84 43.54
N THR A 621 23.63 -18.37 44.31
CA THR A 621 23.57 -17.07 45.01
C THR A 621 23.42 -15.90 44.05
N GLU A 622 23.86 -16.03 42.81
CA GLU A 622 23.68 -15.04 41.74
C GLU A 622 22.21 -14.81 41.37
N LEU A 623 21.31 -15.76 41.65
CA LEU A 623 19.88 -15.63 41.41
C LEU A 623 19.12 -15.04 42.61
N ASN A 624 19.72 -15.02 43.81
CA ASN A 624 19.01 -14.71 45.05
C ASN A 624 18.36 -13.32 45.04
N ALA A 625 19.04 -12.30 44.51
CA ALA A 625 18.46 -10.95 44.44
C ALA A 625 17.18 -10.89 43.57
N ALA A 626 17.15 -11.63 42.45
CA ALA A 626 15.96 -11.70 41.60
C ALA A 626 14.84 -12.53 42.24
N LEU A 627 15.19 -13.59 42.97
CA LEU A 627 14.25 -14.43 43.71
C LEU A 627 13.65 -13.69 44.92
N ASP A 628 14.43 -12.87 45.61
CA ASP A 628 13.95 -12.02 46.71
C ASP A 628 12.92 -11.01 46.19
N ARG A 629 13.22 -10.36 45.05
CA ARG A 629 12.27 -9.44 44.42
C ARG A 629 10.98 -10.15 44.02
N LEU A 630 11.05 -11.40 43.55
CA LEU A 630 9.86 -12.22 43.25
C LEU A 630 9.08 -12.56 44.53
N GLY A 631 9.77 -12.96 45.61
CA GLY A 631 9.17 -13.24 46.93
C GLY A 631 8.50 -12.03 47.59
N GLN A 632 8.97 -10.83 47.27
CA GLN A 632 8.35 -9.58 47.72
C GLN A 632 7.05 -9.24 46.96
N VAL A 633 6.82 -9.87 45.81
CA VAL A 633 5.67 -9.59 44.94
C VAL A 633 4.54 -10.59 45.17
N THR A 634 4.82 -11.89 45.31
CA THR A 634 3.78 -12.92 45.30
C THR A 634 4.03 -14.04 46.30
N LEU A 635 2.95 -14.55 46.90
CA LEU A 635 2.97 -15.72 47.79
C LEU A 635 3.33 -17.01 47.05
N ASP A 636 3.08 -17.07 45.73
CA ASP A 636 3.41 -18.23 44.89
C ASP A 636 4.85 -18.16 44.32
N ALA A 637 5.73 -17.32 44.89
CA ALA A 637 7.07 -17.07 44.36
C ALA A 637 7.90 -18.35 44.18
N SER A 638 7.83 -19.28 45.14
CA SER A 638 8.50 -20.59 45.05
C SER A 638 8.03 -21.42 43.84
N LYS A 639 6.71 -21.46 43.58
CA LYS A 639 6.13 -22.18 42.43
C LYS A 639 6.51 -21.52 41.10
N ILE A 640 6.52 -20.18 41.06
CA ILE A 640 6.90 -19.42 39.87
C ILE A 640 8.40 -19.60 39.58
N ALA A 641 9.25 -19.52 40.61
CA ALA A 641 10.68 -19.79 40.48
C ALA A 641 10.91 -21.22 39.98
N GLU A 642 10.20 -22.21 40.51
CA GLU A 642 10.25 -23.60 40.04
C GLU A 642 9.81 -23.74 38.57
N SER A 643 8.82 -22.98 38.12
CA SER A 643 8.38 -22.96 36.71
C SER A 643 9.46 -22.36 35.79
N VAL A 644 10.10 -21.26 36.21
CA VAL A 644 11.12 -20.57 35.41
C VAL A 644 12.46 -21.31 35.45
N LEU A 645 12.86 -21.84 36.60
CA LEU A 645 14.19 -22.38 36.87
C LEU A 645 14.25 -23.91 36.89
N GLY A 646 13.14 -24.61 37.08
CA GLY A 646 13.11 -26.06 37.35
C GLY A 646 13.68 -26.93 36.22
N LYS A 647 13.82 -26.39 35.01
CA LYS A 647 14.55 -27.07 33.92
C LYS A 647 16.05 -27.20 34.22
N TRP A 648 16.63 -26.21 34.89
CA TRP A 648 18.05 -26.12 35.23
C TRP A 648 18.32 -26.54 36.66
N PHE A 649 17.39 -26.25 37.57
CA PHE A 649 17.49 -26.53 39.00
C PHE A 649 16.22 -27.25 39.50
N PRO A 650 15.95 -28.48 39.04
CA PRO A 650 14.75 -29.23 39.44
C PRO A 650 14.74 -29.49 40.95
N SER A 651 13.56 -29.51 41.58
CA SER A 651 13.45 -29.87 43.00
C SER A 651 13.84 -31.34 43.23
N SER A 652 14.31 -31.65 44.44
CA SER A 652 14.62 -33.02 44.87
C SER A 652 13.42 -33.95 44.69
N GLU A 653 12.22 -33.49 45.04
CA GLU A 653 10.96 -34.23 44.86
C GLU A 653 10.66 -34.53 43.37
N LYS A 654 10.85 -33.56 42.46
CA LYS A 654 10.63 -33.80 41.02
C LYS A 654 11.66 -34.73 40.42
N LEU A 655 12.92 -34.65 40.87
CA LEU A 655 13.96 -35.59 40.48
C LEU A 655 13.58 -37.00 40.95
N GLN A 656 13.17 -37.16 42.20
CA GLN A 656 12.77 -38.44 42.77
C GLN A 656 11.58 -39.04 42.03
N HIS A 657 10.51 -38.26 41.80
CA HIS A 657 9.35 -38.74 41.04
C HIS A 657 9.71 -39.18 39.59
N GLN A 658 10.65 -38.50 38.93
CA GLN A 658 11.13 -38.93 37.60
C GLN A 658 11.99 -40.20 37.67
N ILE A 659 12.79 -40.35 38.72
CA ILE A 659 13.57 -41.55 39.01
C ILE A 659 12.63 -42.73 39.23
N ASP A 660 11.66 -42.61 40.14
CA ASP A 660 10.67 -43.65 40.46
C ASP A 660 9.85 -44.07 39.23
N ALA A 661 9.44 -43.09 38.40
CA ALA A 661 8.70 -43.35 37.17
C ALA A 661 9.55 -44.08 36.11
N LEU A 662 10.84 -43.79 36.03
CA LEU A 662 11.76 -44.49 35.12
C LEU A 662 12.10 -45.89 35.64
N GLU A 663 12.30 -46.04 36.95
CA GLU A 663 12.52 -47.33 37.60
C GLU A 663 11.32 -48.25 37.43
N SER A 664 10.11 -47.75 37.66
CA SER A 664 8.86 -48.49 37.44
C SER A 664 8.71 -48.92 35.99
N LYS A 665 9.03 -48.05 35.03
CA LYS A 665 8.99 -48.40 33.59
C LYS A 665 10.06 -49.41 33.18
N LEU A 666 11.25 -49.34 33.78
CA LEU A 666 12.32 -50.32 33.54
C LEU A 666 11.98 -51.68 34.16
N ALA A 667 11.34 -51.70 35.34
CA ALA A 667 10.86 -52.90 36.01
C ALA A 667 9.69 -53.57 35.27
N ALA A 668 8.78 -52.79 34.68
CA ALA A 668 7.66 -53.30 33.88
C ALA A 668 8.06 -53.93 32.53
N GLY A 669 9.33 -53.85 32.13
CA GLY A 669 9.84 -54.39 30.88
C GLY A 669 9.68 -53.44 29.70
N VAL A 670 10.82 -52.96 29.15
CA VAL A 670 10.85 -52.11 27.95
C VAL A 670 11.16 -53.00 26.73
N PRO A 671 10.24 -53.14 25.75
CA PRO A 671 10.38 -54.11 24.65
C PRO A 671 11.56 -53.83 23.71
N ASN A 672 11.96 -52.57 23.57
CA ASN A 672 13.01 -52.15 22.66
C ASN A 672 14.35 -51.94 23.40
N PRO A 673 15.44 -52.67 23.05
CA PRO A 673 16.76 -52.53 23.67
C PRO A 673 17.33 -51.10 23.60
N SER A 674 17.08 -50.36 22.52
CA SER A 674 17.58 -48.99 22.38
C SER A 674 16.89 -48.01 23.34
N ASP A 675 15.60 -48.21 23.59
CA ASP A 675 14.83 -47.41 24.54
C ASP A 675 15.22 -47.74 25.98
N LYS A 676 15.50 -49.02 26.27
CA LYS A 676 16.02 -49.46 27.58
C LYS A 676 17.36 -48.79 27.90
N ALA A 677 18.31 -48.81 26.97
CA ALA A 677 19.62 -48.15 27.13
C ALA A 677 19.48 -46.63 27.32
N ARG A 678 18.59 -45.98 26.54
CA ARG A 678 18.31 -44.55 26.68
C ARG A 678 17.69 -44.21 28.05
N MET A 679 16.75 -45.02 28.54
CA MET A 679 16.12 -44.83 29.85
C MET A 679 17.10 -45.05 30.99
N GLN A 680 17.98 -46.06 30.91
CA GLN A 680 19.06 -46.29 31.88
C GLN A 680 20.06 -45.13 31.91
N GLY A 681 20.48 -44.63 30.74
CA GLY A 681 21.37 -43.46 30.64
C GLY A 681 20.73 -42.18 31.20
N ARG A 682 19.41 -42.01 31.02
CA ARG A 682 18.65 -40.92 31.63
C ARG A 682 18.53 -41.08 33.16
N LEU A 683 18.26 -42.28 33.65
CA LEU A 683 18.17 -42.59 35.08
C LEU A 683 19.50 -42.31 35.80
N ALA A 684 20.62 -42.75 35.21
CA ALA A 684 21.97 -42.46 35.72
C ALA A 684 22.24 -40.94 35.79
N ASN A 685 21.86 -40.19 34.75
CA ASN A 685 21.96 -38.73 34.75
C ASN A 685 21.09 -38.06 35.83
N LEU A 686 19.87 -38.53 36.05
CA LEU A 686 18.98 -37.97 37.07
C LEU A 686 19.51 -38.23 38.49
N ARG A 687 19.99 -39.45 38.77
CA ARG A 687 20.64 -39.78 40.05
C ARG A 687 21.90 -38.95 40.28
N ALA A 688 22.73 -38.76 39.26
CA ALA A 688 23.92 -37.91 39.36
C ALA A 688 23.57 -36.44 39.69
N ARG A 689 22.47 -35.92 39.13
CA ARG A 689 21.97 -34.56 39.44
C ARG A 689 21.36 -34.42 40.83
N GLN A 690 20.95 -35.54 41.45
CA GLN A 690 20.47 -35.54 42.83
C GLN A 690 21.63 -35.38 43.82
N THR A 691 22.80 -35.92 43.49
CA THR A 691 24.01 -35.86 44.32
C THR A 691 24.90 -34.64 44.03
N GLN A 692 24.89 -34.12 42.81
CA GLN A 692 25.73 -32.99 42.39
C GLN A 692 24.86 -31.84 41.88
N ALA A 693 24.96 -30.68 42.52
CA ALA A 693 24.23 -29.49 42.11
C ALA A 693 24.63 -29.09 40.66
N PRO A 694 23.66 -28.85 39.76
CA PRO A 694 23.96 -28.50 38.38
C PRO A 694 24.67 -27.15 38.30
N SER A 695 25.89 -27.13 37.76
CA SER A 695 26.62 -25.89 37.47
C SER A 695 26.13 -25.27 36.16
N VAL A 696 25.84 -23.98 36.18
CA VAL A 696 25.40 -23.23 34.98
C VAL A 696 26.40 -22.11 34.72
N SER A 697 26.76 -21.87 33.46
CA SER A 697 27.72 -20.82 33.11
C SER A 697 27.23 -19.41 33.53
N PRO A 698 28.12 -18.46 33.86
CA PRO A 698 27.74 -17.10 34.26
C PRO A 698 26.80 -16.39 33.26
N ALA A 699 27.10 -16.46 31.96
CA ALA A 699 26.25 -15.87 30.92
C ALA A 699 24.82 -16.45 30.89
N ARG A 700 24.67 -17.73 31.29
CA ARG A 700 23.37 -18.37 31.40
C ARG A 700 22.66 -17.99 32.68
N CYS A 701 23.36 -17.84 33.80
CA CYS A 701 22.81 -17.29 35.03
C CYS A 701 22.23 -15.89 34.79
N ASN A 702 22.96 -15.00 34.10
CA ASN A 702 22.45 -13.66 33.74
C ASN A 702 21.14 -13.72 32.94
N LYS A 703 21.03 -14.65 31.97
CA LYS A 703 19.77 -14.87 31.23
C LYS A 703 18.63 -15.41 32.11
N LEU A 704 18.94 -16.17 33.16
CA LEU A 704 17.93 -16.66 34.09
C LEU A 704 17.48 -15.55 35.06
N VAL A 705 18.39 -14.68 35.49
CA VAL A 705 18.08 -13.45 36.23
C VAL A 705 17.11 -12.58 35.44
N GLU A 706 17.42 -12.32 34.16
CA GLU A 706 16.56 -11.52 33.28
C GLU A 706 15.16 -12.14 33.13
N LYS A 707 15.08 -13.47 32.95
CA LYS A 707 13.79 -14.19 32.88
C LYS A 707 12.99 -14.11 34.17
N LEU A 708 13.65 -14.22 35.32
CA LEU A 708 13.00 -14.05 36.61
C LEU A 708 12.46 -12.63 36.75
N GLN A 709 13.26 -11.62 36.43
CA GLN A 709 12.84 -10.22 36.45
C GLN A 709 11.63 -9.97 35.53
N GLN A 710 11.66 -10.46 34.28
CA GLN A 710 10.54 -10.36 33.35
C GLN A 710 9.26 -11.03 33.89
N ARG A 711 9.40 -12.17 34.58
CA ARG A 711 8.26 -12.86 35.20
C ARG A 711 7.75 -12.13 36.45
N THR A 712 8.64 -11.57 37.28
CA THR A 712 8.29 -10.71 38.41
C THR A 712 7.54 -9.47 37.95
N ASP A 713 8.01 -8.81 36.90
CA ASP A 713 7.36 -7.62 36.33
C ASP A 713 5.95 -7.97 35.80
N LEU A 714 5.79 -9.14 35.16
CA LEU A 714 4.47 -9.63 34.73
C LEU A 714 3.53 -9.90 35.91
N GLU A 715 4.04 -10.46 37.00
CA GLU A 715 3.25 -10.73 38.21
C GLU A 715 2.78 -9.43 38.87
N ILE A 716 3.65 -8.41 38.95
CA ILE A 716 3.29 -7.07 39.43
C ILE A 716 2.11 -6.52 38.62
N LEU A 717 2.19 -6.57 37.28
CA LEU A 717 1.12 -6.09 36.41
C LEU A 717 -0.17 -6.91 36.56
N GLN A 718 -0.08 -8.23 36.74
CA GLN A 718 -1.25 -9.09 36.95
C GLN A 718 -1.97 -8.76 38.26
N GLN A 719 -1.23 -8.54 39.34
CA GLN A 719 -1.81 -8.12 40.63
C GLN A 719 -2.41 -6.72 40.55
N TYR A 720 -1.72 -5.79 39.89
CA TYR A 720 -2.24 -4.44 39.65
C TYR A 720 -3.52 -4.46 38.80
N ALA A 721 -3.56 -5.26 37.74
CA ALA A 721 -4.75 -5.45 36.92
C ALA A 721 -5.94 -5.97 37.75
N LYS A 722 -5.69 -6.95 38.63
CA LYS A 722 -6.71 -7.49 39.53
C LYS A 722 -7.20 -6.44 40.53
N ALA A 723 -6.29 -5.68 41.15
CA ALA A 723 -6.64 -4.64 42.12
C ALA A 723 -7.40 -3.48 41.47
N SER A 724 -6.93 -3.00 40.32
CA SER A 724 -7.59 -1.92 39.57
C SER A 724 -8.97 -2.33 39.08
N ARG A 725 -9.14 -3.58 38.64
CA ARG A 725 -10.45 -4.13 38.28
C ARG A 725 -11.41 -4.14 39.48
N ALA A 726 -10.99 -4.70 40.61
CA ALA A 726 -11.82 -4.73 41.82
C ALA A 726 -12.22 -3.31 42.27
N GLN A 727 -11.28 -2.37 42.22
CA GLN A 727 -11.55 -0.99 42.58
C GLN A 727 -12.45 -0.28 41.56
N ALA A 728 -12.30 -0.54 40.25
CA ALA A 728 -13.18 -0.01 39.21
C ALA A 728 -14.61 -0.51 39.39
N VAL A 729 -14.78 -1.80 39.74
CA VAL A 729 -16.09 -2.37 40.11
C VAL A 729 -16.71 -1.60 41.27
N THR A 730 -15.97 -1.39 42.37
CA THR A 730 -16.48 -0.64 43.53
C THR A 730 -16.81 0.81 43.18
N ALA A 731 -15.97 1.48 42.41
CA ALA A 731 -16.19 2.86 41.98
C ALA A 731 -17.44 2.98 41.10
N MET A 732 -17.64 2.06 40.16
CA MET A 732 -18.86 2.01 39.34
C MET A 732 -20.09 1.71 40.18
N GLN A 733 -19.98 0.78 41.15
CA GLN A 733 -21.08 0.47 42.06
C GLN A 733 -21.52 1.70 42.86
N GLN A 734 -20.56 2.49 43.35
CA GLN A 734 -20.84 3.73 44.05
C GLN A 734 -21.42 4.80 43.13
N ARG A 735 -20.78 5.04 41.97
CA ARG A 735 -21.17 6.08 41.01
C ARG A 735 -22.59 5.86 40.47
N PHE A 736 -22.97 4.61 40.27
CA PHE A 736 -24.27 4.20 39.77
C PHE A 736 -25.19 3.67 40.88
N ASN A 737 -24.84 3.72 42.16
CA ASN A 737 -25.71 3.18 43.22
C ASN A 737 -26.19 1.73 42.95
N LEU A 738 -25.29 0.86 42.46
CA LEU A 738 -25.55 -0.55 42.17
C LEU A 738 -25.20 -1.43 43.37
N ASN A 739 -26.07 -2.40 43.69
CA ASN A 739 -25.79 -3.41 44.72
C ASN A 739 -24.67 -4.38 44.33
N SER A 740 -24.56 -4.70 43.04
CA SER A 740 -23.48 -5.52 42.49
C SER A 740 -23.28 -5.18 41.00
N LEU A 741 -22.08 -5.44 40.49
CA LEU A 741 -21.74 -5.29 39.08
C LEU A 741 -21.01 -6.56 38.65
N ALA A 742 -21.50 -7.22 37.59
CA ALA A 742 -20.85 -8.42 37.09
C ALA A 742 -19.46 -8.08 36.54
N GLU A 743 -18.44 -8.84 36.95
CA GLU A 743 -17.07 -8.58 36.51
C GLU A 743 -16.94 -8.59 34.98
N ASP A 744 -17.75 -9.36 34.27
CA ASP A 744 -17.72 -9.51 32.81
C ASP A 744 -17.89 -8.17 32.05
N TRP A 745 -18.47 -7.14 32.70
CA TRP A 745 -18.59 -5.79 32.15
C TRP A 745 -17.24 -5.09 31.94
N LEU A 746 -16.21 -5.52 32.67
CA LEU A 746 -14.84 -5.05 32.51
C LEU A 746 -14.02 -6.02 31.64
N GLN A 747 -14.68 -6.87 30.85
CA GLN A 747 -14.03 -7.61 29.76
C GLN A 747 -14.40 -7.00 28.40
N PRO A 748 -13.49 -7.09 27.41
CA PRO A 748 -13.83 -6.76 26.04
C PRO A 748 -15.00 -7.57 25.49
N PRO A 749 -15.92 -6.95 24.72
CA PRO A 749 -15.90 -5.54 24.31
C PRO A 749 -16.64 -4.56 25.25
N LEU A 750 -17.22 -5.05 26.35
CA LEU A 750 -18.10 -4.25 27.24
C LEU A 750 -17.35 -3.18 28.05
N ASP A 751 -16.06 -3.42 28.35
CA ASP A 751 -15.21 -2.43 29.02
C ASP A 751 -15.13 -1.11 28.23
N ARG A 752 -15.11 -1.20 26.90
CA ARG A 752 -15.14 -0.04 26.00
C ARG A 752 -16.47 0.70 26.05
N VAL A 753 -17.59 -0.04 26.07
CA VAL A 753 -18.94 0.55 26.18
C VAL A 753 -19.08 1.35 27.47
N VAL A 754 -18.66 0.77 28.60
CA VAL A 754 -18.69 1.44 29.91
C VAL A 754 -17.85 2.72 29.90
N ARG A 755 -16.62 2.63 29.36
CA ARG A 755 -15.73 3.78 29.24
C ARG A 755 -16.36 4.90 28.43
N GLU A 756 -16.93 4.59 27.27
CA GLU A 756 -17.49 5.62 26.40
C GLU A 756 -18.76 6.24 26.96
N ILE A 757 -19.63 5.46 27.62
CA ILE A 757 -20.78 6.02 28.36
C ILE A 757 -20.32 7.02 29.43
N ASN A 758 -19.22 6.73 30.12
CA ASN A 758 -18.65 7.65 31.12
C ASN A 758 -18.13 8.96 30.53
N ARG A 759 -17.77 8.98 29.24
CA ARG A 759 -17.26 10.16 28.52
C ARG A 759 -18.34 10.99 27.85
N LEU A 760 -19.57 10.48 27.76
CA LEU A 760 -20.69 11.22 27.19
C LEU A 760 -21.02 12.46 28.03
N SER A 761 -21.56 13.51 27.38
CA SER A 761 -22.10 14.67 28.09
C SER A 761 -23.21 14.26 29.06
N SER A 762 -23.38 14.98 30.17
CA SER A 762 -24.24 14.55 31.29
C SER A 762 -25.64 14.04 30.90
N PRO A 763 -26.42 14.71 30.01
CA PRO A 763 -27.74 14.19 29.63
C PRO A 763 -27.68 12.87 28.85
N MET A 764 -26.65 12.65 28.03
CA MET A 764 -26.46 11.41 27.27
C MET A 764 -25.84 10.31 28.15
N GLN A 765 -24.95 10.67 29.05
CA GLN A 765 -24.37 9.78 30.05
C GLN A 765 -25.46 9.18 30.94
N GLU A 766 -26.39 9.98 31.45
CA GLU A 766 -27.51 9.50 32.27
C GLU A 766 -28.36 8.45 31.53
N LEU A 767 -28.65 8.69 30.24
CA LEU A 767 -29.38 7.74 29.39
C LEU A 767 -28.58 6.46 29.14
N GLY A 768 -27.28 6.58 28.83
CA GLY A 768 -26.39 5.44 28.66
C GLY A 768 -26.30 4.59 29.93
N VAL A 769 -26.17 5.22 31.08
CA VAL A 769 -26.15 4.55 32.39
C VAL A 769 -27.47 3.82 32.66
N ARG A 770 -28.62 4.46 32.42
CA ARG A 770 -29.94 3.82 32.54
C ARG A 770 -30.07 2.59 31.66
N LEU A 771 -29.59 2.63 30.41
CA LEU A 771 -29.53 1.46 29.53
C LEU A 771 -28.67 0.34 30.13
N LEU A 772 -27.53 0.65 30.75
CA LEU A 772 -26.70 -0.36 31.40
C LEU A 772 -27.44 -1.07 32.55
N PHE A 773 -28.25 -0.36 33.33
CA PHE A 773 -29.07 -0.99 34.38
C PHE A 773 -30.10 -1.96 33.82
N GLU A 774 -30.81 -1.59 32.75
CA GLU A 774 -31.79 -2.48 32.11
C GLU A 774 -31.14 -3.80 31.66
N THR A 775 -29.87 -3.73 31.22
CA THR A 775 -29.08 -4.92 30.89
C THR A 775 -28.85 -5.82 32.11
N LEU A 776 -28.56 -5.24 33.29
CA LEU A 776 -28.30 -5.98 34.53
C LEU A 776 -29.54 -6.68 35.07
N GLU A 777 -30.70 -6.04 34.95
CA GLU A 777 -31.98 -6.60 35.36
C GLU A 777 -32.52 -7.63 34.36
N ARG A 778 -31.85 -7.80 33.21
CA ARG A 778 -32.32 -8.59 32.05
C ARG A 778 -33.74 -8.17 31.63
N THR A 779 -34.08 -6.91 31.84
CA THR A 779 -35.38 -6.34 31.48
C THR A 779 -35.32 -5.84 30.05
N THR A 780 -36.46 -5.87 29.37
CA THR A 780 -36.59 -5.24 28.05
C THR A 780 -36.50 -3.73 28.19
N ARG A 781 -35.84 -3.06 27.22
CA ARG A 781 -35.77 -1.60 27.08
C ARG A 781 -37.04 -0.89 27.56
N ASN A 782 -36.99 -0.11 28.64
CA ASN A 782 -38.14 0.58 29.25
C ASN A 782 -38.09 2.10 29.01
N PHE A 783 -37.75 2.50 27.78
CA PHE A 783 -37.77 3.91 27.36
C PHE A 783 -39.06 4.29 26.63
N ASP A 784 -39.95 3.33 26.36
CA ASP A 784 -41.18 3.58 25.59
C ASP A 784 -42.14 4.56 26.33
N LEU A 785 -42.01 4.68 27.65
CA LEU A 785 -42.82 5.57 28.51
C LEU A 785 -42.22 6.98 28.70
N GLU A 786 -41.04 7.25 28.15
CA GLU A 786 -40.46 8.60 28.22
C GLU A 786 -41.40 9.64 27.58
N PRO A 787 -41.57 10.85 28.16
CA PRO A 787 -42.55 11.83 27.66
C PRO A 787 -42.42 12.14 26.16
N GLY A 788 -41.17 12.23 25.65
CA GLY A 788 -40.91 12.45 24.23
C GLY A 788 -41.36 11.28 23.34
N ASN A 789 -41.18 10.05 23.81
CA ASN A 789 -41.60 8.82 23.13
C ASN A 789 -43.12 8.64 23.16
N VAL A 790 -43.77 8.92 24.30
CA VAL A 790 -45.23 8.90 24.43
C VAL A 790 -45.88 9.95 23.52
N ALA A 791 -45.33 11.17 23.49
CA ALA A 791 -45.81 12.23 22.61
C ALA A 791 -45.65 11.85 21.14
N PHE A 792 -44.51 11.28 20.74
CA PHE A 792 -44.28 10.78 19.39
C PHE A 792 -45.28 9.67 19.02
N ARG A 793 -45.44 8.67 19.87
CA ARG A 793 -46.39 7.56 19.66
C ARG A 793 -47.81 8.07 19.44
N LYS A 794 -48.29 8.97 20.30
CA LYS A 794 -49.63 9.57 20.16
C LYS A 794 -49.79 10.32 18.84
N ARG A 795 -48.75 11.02 18.37
CA ARG A 795 -48.77 11.68 17.06
C ARG A 795 -48.87 10.68 15.92
N MET A 796 -48.10 9.60 15.94
CA MET A 796 -48.16 8.55 14.92
C MET A 796 -49.52 7.86 14.88
N GLU A 797 -50.08 7.51 16.05
CA GLU A 797 -51.42 6.90 16.15
C GLU A 797 -52.51 7.86 15.65
N THR A 798 -52.38 9.17 15.91
CA THR A 798 -53.29 10.20 15.37
C THR A 798 -53.17 10.33 13.85
N ALA A 799 -51.98 10.09 13.29
CA ALA A 799 -51.72 10.05 11.84
C ALA A 799 -52.18 8.75 11.17
N GLY A 800 -52.79 7.82 11.92
CA GLY A 800 -53.28 6.55 11.40
C GLY A 800 -52.24 5.42 11.34
N VAL A 801 -51.03 5.63 11.85
CA VAL A 801 -49.99 4.60 11.90
C VAL A 801 -50.24 3.66 13.08
N LEU A 802 -50.40 2.37 12.79
CA LEU A 802 -50.53 1.33 13.82
C LEU A 802 -49.15 1.04 14.43
N MET A 803 -48.90 1.55 15.64
CA MET A 803 -47.58 1.44 16.28
C MET A 803 -47.26 0.07 16.87
N GLN A 804 -48.25 -0.82 17.05
CA GLN A 804 -48.02 -2.11 17.73
C GLN A 804 -46.95 -3.00 17.06
N PRO A 805 -46.89 -3.14 15.72
CA PRO A 805 -45.85 -3.94 15.08
C PRO A 805 -44.44 -3.37 15.28
N TRP A 806 -44.31 -2.05 15.41
CA TRP A 806 -43.05 -1.37 15.73
C TRP A 806 -42.59 -1.58 17.18
N LEU A 807 -43.56 -1.77 18.09
CA LEU A 807 -43.34 -1.92 19.52
C LEU A 807 -43.20 -3.37 19.97
N SER A 808 -43.59 -4.35 19.15
CA SER A 808 -43.61 -5.78 19.49
C SER A 808 -42.56 -6.60 18.74
N ASP A 809 -42.42 -7.88 19.12
CA ASP A 809 -41.50 -8.85 18.49
C ASP A 809 -42.23 -9.73 17.46
N GLN A 810 -43.38 -9.28 16.97
CA GLN A 810 -44.24 -10.04 16.06
C GLN A 810 -43.69 -10.08 14.64
N VAL A 811 -43.03 -9.01 14.20
CA VAL A 811 -42.41 -8.98 12.87
C VAL A 811 -41.07 -9.68 12.95
N LYS A 812 -40.98 -10.81 12.26
CA LYS A 812 -39.78 -11.61 12.11
C LYS A 812 -39.66 -12.03 10.66
N GLN A 813 -38.44 -12.07 10.15
CA GLN A 813 -38.14 -12.61 8.83
C GLN A 813 -37.07 -13.68 8.99
N THR A 814 -37.27 -14.85 8.41
CA THR A 814 -36.24 -15.89 8.35
C THR A 814 -35.58 -15.92 6.98
N ALA A 815 -34.32 -16.30 6.96
CA ALA A 815 -33.54 -16.52 5.75
C ALA A 815 -32.40 -17.50 6.06
N THR A 816 -31.67 -17.89 5.03
CA THR A 816 -30.59 -18.87 5.15
C THR A 816 -29.30 -18.26 4.59
N THR A 817 -28.20 -18.38 5.33
CA THR A 817 -26.87 -17.94 4.88
C THR A 817 -26.41 -18.74 3.66
N ALA A 818 -25.34 -18.28 3.00
CA ALA A 818 -24.79 -18.97 1.84
C ALA A 818 -24.27 -20.38 2.17
N ASP A 819 -23.92 -20.65 3.43
CA ASP A 819 -23.50 -21.97 3.93
C ASP A 819 -24.65 -22.87 4.39
N GLY A 820 -25.90 -22.43 4.25
CA GLY A 820 -27.09 -23.22 4.60
C GLY A 820 -27.56 -23.07 6.04
N SER A 821 -26.97 -22.17 6.83
CA SER A 821 -27.39 -21.93 8.22
C SER A 821 -28.59 -20.98 8.27
N ASP A 822 -29.65 -21.37 8.98
CA ASP A 822 -30.81 -20.48 9.16
C ASP A 822 -30.48 -19.32 10.12
N TYR A 823 -31.00 -18.16 9.79
CA TYR A 823 -30.95 -16.96 10.62
C TYR A 823 -32.29 -16.22 10.63
N GLU A 824 -32.56 -15.53 11.74
CA GLU A 824 -33.77 -14.75 11.96
C GLU A 824 -33.41 -13.26 12.04
N LEU A 825 -34.18 -12.44 11.33
CA LEU A 825 -34.22 -10.99 11.48
C LEU A 825 -35.35 -10.63 12.44
N ALA A 826 -35.00 -9.87 13.46
CA ALA A 826 -35.94 -9.25 14.36
C ALA A 826 -35.39 -7.91 14.85
N PHE A 827 -36.26 -7.04 15.35
CA PHE A 827 -35.78 -5.90 16.14
C PHE A 827 -35.03 -6.40 17.37
N THR A 828 -33.83 -5.89 17.61
CA THR A 828 -33.13 -6.22 18.84
C THR A 828 -33.79 -5.55 20.04
N ARG A 829 -33.87 -6.30 21.13
CA ARG A 829 -34.26 -5.85 22.48
C ARG A 829 -33.08 -5.84 23.43
N ASP A 830 -31.98 -6.46 23.05
CA ASP A 830 -30.79 -6.51 23.86
C ASP A 830 -30.08 -5.15 23.77
N VAL A 831 -30.00 -4.47 24.91
CA VAL A 831 -29.31 -3.19 25.01
C VAL A 831 -27.85 -3.32 24.55
N ILE A 832 -27.20 -4.45 24.81
CA ILE A 832 -25.82 -4.67 24.40
C ILE A 832 -25.69 -4.68 22.87
N ASP A 833 -26.65 -5.22 22.13
CA ASP A 833 -26.65 -5.18 20.67
C ASP A 833 -26.70 -3.75 20.12
N PHE A 834 -27.43 -2.84 20.79
CA PHE A 834 -27.45 -1.43 20.40
C PHE A 834 -26.10 -0.78 20.66
N LEU A 835 -25.55 -0.95 21.85
CA LEU A 835 -24.28 -0.34 22.27
C LEU A 835 -23.08 -0.91 21.49
N LEU A 836 -23.17 -2.15 21.01
CA LEU A 836 -22.16 -2.80 20.17
C LEU A 836 -22.48 -2.76 18.67
N MET A 837 -23.50 -2.00 18.23
CA MET A 837 -23.90 -2.01 16.83
C MET A 837 -22.78 -1.59 15.88
N GLY A 838 -21.93 -0.65 16.28
CA GLY A 838 -20.79 -0.31 15.47
C GLY A 838 -19.68 -1.35 15.50
N PHE A 839 -19.45 -1.98 16.67
CA PHE A 839 -18.35 -2.90 16.93
C PHE A 839 -18.39 -4.14 16.03
N HIS A 840 -19.58 -4.70 15.76
CA HIS A 840 -19.71 -5.87 14.91
C HIS A 840 -19.24 -5.64 13.46
N PHE A 841 -19.17 -4.40 12.99
CA PHE A 841 -18.89 -4.08 11.59
C PHE A 841 -17.85 -2.97 11.41
N ASP A 842 -17.05 -2.67 12.44
CA ASP A 842 -16.00 -1.65 12.45
C ASP A 842 -16.44 -0.28 11.89
N THR A 843 -17.60 0.21 12.34
CA THR A 843 -18.17 1.49 11.87
C THR A 843 -17.89 2.65 12.83
N CYS A 844 -18.18 3.89 12.43
CA CYS A 844 -18.06 5.08 13.31
C CYS A 844 -18.94 5.04 14.57
N LEU A 845 -19.86 4.08 14.68
CA LEU A 845 -20.71 3.84 15.85
C LEU A 845 -20.07 2.90 16.88
N SER A 846 -18.85 2.40 16.65
CA SER A 846 -18.17 1.51 17.59
C SER A 846 -17.86 2.23 18.90
N PRO A 847 -17.76 1.51 20.03
CA PRO A 847 -17.07 2.03 21.21
C PRO A 847 -15.67 2.54 20.79
N ASP A 848 -15.26 3.66 21.37
CA ASP A 848 -14.05 4.44 21.07
C ASP A 848 -14.10 5.27 19.77
N SER A 849 -15.23 5.27 19.06
CA SER A 849 -15.44 6.11 17.88
C SER A 849 -16.29 7.35 18.19
N PHE A 850 -16.06 8.43 17.43
CA PHE A 850 -16.65 9.74 17.68
C PHE A 850 -18.19 9.79 17.60
N ASN A 851 -18.85 8.85 16.91
CA ASN A 851 -20.32 8.77 16.82
C ASN A 851 -20.96 7.77 17.81
N PHE A 852 -20.22 7.24 18.78
CA PHE A 852 -20.74 6.27 19.76
C PHE A 852 -22.01 6.77 20.48
N PHE A 853 -22.12 8.07 20.77
CA PHE A 853 -23.31 8.68 21.40
C PHE A 853 -24.62 8.37 20.65
N SER A 854 -24.55 8.13 19.33
CA SER A 854 -25.71 7.81 18.50
C SER A 854 -26.26 6.41 18.79
N THR A 855 -25.44 5.48 19.32
CA THR A 855 -25.92 4.16 19.75
C THR A 855 -26.90 4.25 20.92
N VAL A 856 -26.64 5.16 21.87
CA VAL A 856 -27.57 5.49 22.97
C VAL A 856 -28.86 6.07 22.40
N ALA A 857 -28.79 7.00 21.46
CA ALA A 857 -29.99 7.57 20.81
C ALA A 857 -30.83 6.51 20.09
N ASN A 858 -30.19 5.61 19.32
CA ASN A 858 -30.86 4.48 18.66
C ASN A 858 -31.52 3.53 19.68
N ALA A 859 -30.95 3.43 20.88
CA ALA A 859 -31.45 2.61 21.97
C ALA A 859 -32.52 3.27 22.84
N VAL A 860 -32.70 4.60 22.85
CA VAL A 860 -33.70 5.27 23.72
C VAL A 860 -34.83 5.97 22.97
N ASP A 861 -34.59 6.47 21.76
CA ASP A 861 -35.63 7.13 20.96
C ASP A 861 -36.55 6.08 20.33
N LEU A 862 -37.86 6.21 20.54
CA LEU A 862 -38.85 5.24 20.09
C LEU A 862 -38.94 5.14 18.57
N ASN A 863 -38.69 6.24 17.86
CA ASN A 863 -38.71 6.28 16.40
C ASN A 863 -37.47 5.65 15.74
N LYS A 864 -36.63 4.95 16.51
CA LYS A 864 -35.42 4.27 16.02
C LYS A 864 -35.40 2.84 16.54
N ARG A 865 -35.12 1.88 15.66
CA ARG A 865 -35.00 0.46 15.98
C ARG A 865 -33.88 -0.15 15.16
N VAL A 866 -33.15 -1.12 15.71
CA VAL A 866 -32.11 -1.85 14.98
C VAL A 866 -32.59 -3.26 14.72
N VAL A 867 -32.58 -3.68 13.47
CA VAL A 867 -32.82 -5.07 13.06
C VAL A 867 -31.48 -5.79 13.05
N TYR A 868 -31.42 -6.95 13.70
CA TYR A 868 -30.29 -7.86 13.63
C TYR A 868 -30.71 -9.16 12.97
N ALA A 869 -29.86 -9.68 12.09
CA ALA A 869 -29.89 -11.05 11.63
C ALA A 869 -28.99 -11.91 12.53
N LYS A 870 -29.56 -12.89 13.24
CA LYS A 870 -28.81 -13.81 14.10
C LYS A 870 -29.15 -15.26 13.78
N THR A 871 -28.12 -16.11 13.76
CA THR A 871 -28.31 -17.57 13.73
C THR A 871 -28.86 -18.07 15.07
N GLN A 872 -29.33 -19.32 15.13
CA GLN A 872 -29.73 -19.96 16.40
C GLN A 872 -28.61 -19.98 17.45
N ALA A 873 -27.34 -19.97 17.03
CA ALA A 873 -26.19 -19.91 17.94
C ALA A 873 -25.87 -18.49 18.44
N GLY A 874 -26.67 -17.48 18.08
CA GLY A 874 -26.45 -16.08 18.44
C GLY A 874 -25.39 -15.36 17.60
N LYS A 875 -24.78 -16.03 16.60
CA LYS A 875 -23.85 -15.39 15.66
C LYS A 875 -24.60 -14.34 14.85
N VAL A 876 -24.11 -13.10 14.91
CA VAL A 876 -24.58 -11.97 14.09
C VAL A 876 -24.16 -12.18 12.64
N ILE A 877 -25.12 -12.06 11.72
CA ILE A 877 -24.91 -12.14 10.26
C ILE A 877 -24.92 -10.74 9.64
N GLY A 878 -25.84 -9.89 10.11
CA GLY A 878 -26.02 -8.53 9.61
C GLY A 878 -26.83 -7.65 10.57
N ARG A 879 -26.80 -6.34 10.34
CA ARG A 879 -27.67 -5.36 11.00
C ARG A 879 -28.16 -4.28 10.04
N CYS A 880 -29.31 -3.70 10.36
CA CYS A 880 -29.83 -2.51 9.69
C CYS A 880 -30.53 -1.60 10.71
N LEU A 881 -30.23 -0.30 10.68
CA LEU A 881 -30.99 0.69 11.46
C LEU A 881 -32.28 1.02 10.69
N PHE A 882 -33.39 1.06 11.40
CA PHE A 882 -34.70 1.48 10.94
C PHE A 882 -35.11 2.72 11.73
N ALA A 883 -35.76 3.66 11.06
CA ALA A 883 -36.34 4.82 11.71
C ALA A 883 -37.75 5.12 11.18
N LEU A 884 -38.54 5.83 11.97
CA LEU A 884 -39.76 6.48 11.50
C LEU A 884 -39.48 7.97 11.32
N ASN A 885 -39.76 8.48 10.12
CA ASN A 885 -39.71 9.91 9.87
C ASN A 885 -40.87 10.64 10.57
N ASP A 886 -40.88 11.96 10.54
CA ASP A 886 -41.90 12.78 11.21
C ASP A 886 -43.31 12.60 10.62
N ALA A 887 -43.44 12.00 9.43
CA ALA A 887 -44.70 11.62 8.79
C ALA A 887 -45.16 10.19 9.14
N GLY A 888 -44.33 9.43 9.87
CA GLY A 888 -44.64 8.05 10.26
C GLY A 888 -44.30 6.99 9.22
N GLU A 889 -43.53 7.35 8.19
CA GLU A 889 -43.06 6.43 7.16
C GLU A 889 -41.75 5.76 7.61
N ILE A 890 -41.54 4.52 7.18
CA ILE A 890 -40.37 3.73 7.54
C ILE A 890 -39.18 4.12 6.66
N LEU A 891 -38.06 4.43 7.30
CA LEU A 891 -36.75 4.62 6.68
C LEU A 891 -35.83 3.45 7.06
N THR A 892 -35.09 2.94 6.09
CA THR A 892 -33.99 1.98 6.31
C THR A 892 -32.65 2.65 6.08
N TYR A 893 -31.66 2.34 6.89
CA TYR A 893 -30.29 2.84 6.78
C TYR A 893 -29.35 1.80 6.17
N HIS A 894 -28.05 2.14 6.06
CA HIS A 894 -27.07 1.25 5.44
C HIS A 894 -27.11 -0.16 6.06
N ARG A 895 -27.09 -1.17 5.19
CA ARG A 895 -27.21 -2.59 5.54
C ARG A 895 -25.82 -3.18 5.72
N TYR A 896 -25.47 -3.53 6.95
CA TYR A 896 -24.17 -4.13 7.25
C TYR A 896 -24.31 -5.64 7.33
N SER A 897 -23.46 -6.39 6.63
CA SER A 897 -23.41 -7.85 6.68
C SER A 897 -21.98 -8.34 6.58
N HIS A 898 -21.66 -9.46 7.21
CA HIS A 898 -20.32 -10.05 7.13
C HIS A 898 -20.06 -10.71 5.77
N ASP A 899 -21.08 -11.27 5.13
CA ASP A 899 -21.05 -11.80 3.77
C ASP A 899 -22.29 -11.32 2.97
N PRO A 900 -22.11 -10.56 1.88
CA PRO A 900 -23.20 -10.16 1.01
C PRO A 900 -24.00 -11.33 0.41
N LYS A 901 -23.41 -12.53 0.30
CA LYS A 901 -24.06 -13.73 -0.23
C LYS A 901 -25.14 -14.31 0.67
N ASP A 902 -25.17 -13.93 1.95
CA ASP A 902 -26.14 -14.44 2.92
C ASP A 902 -27.57 -13.96 2.66
N GLY A 903 -27.80 -13.13 1.64
CA GLY A 903 -29.15 -12.65 1.28
C GLY A 903 -29.73 -11.63 2.27
N PHE A 904 -28.91 -11.12 3.20
CA PHE A 904 -29.34 -10.19 4.25
C PHE A 904 -30.08 -8.96 3.71
N ALA A 905 -29.59 -8.37 2.62
CA ALA A 905 -30.21 -7.18 2.04
C ALA A 905 -31.66 -7.43 1.58
N GLY A 906 -31.93 -8.56 0.93
CA GLY A 906 -33.27 -8.93 0.48
C GLY A 906 -34.20 -9.28 1.65
N ALA A 907 -33.67 -9.95 2.67
CA ALA A 907 -34.43 -10.23 3.88
C ALA A 907 -34.81 -8.94 4.65
N VAL A 908 -33.95 -7.93 4.66
CA VAL A 908 -34.26 -6.59 5.22
C VAL A 908 -35.37 -5.90 4.43
N ASP A 909 -35.38 -6.01 3.09
CA ASP A 909 -36.45 -5.44 2.25
C ASP A 909 -37.81 -6.09 2.55
N GLN A 910 -37.83 -7.43 2.65
CA GLN A 910 -39.03 -8.18 3.01
C GLN A 910 -39.53 -7.81 4.41
N PHE A 911 -38.62 -7.71 5.38
CA PHE A 911 -38.93 -7.28 6.74
C PHE A 911 -39.55 -5.87 6.75
N ALA A 912 -38.98 -4.93 6.00
CA ALA A 912 -39.50 -3.56 5.90
C ALA A 912 -40.89 -3.50 5.26
N GLN A 913 -41.13 -4.28 4.19
CA GLN A 913 -42.42 -4.35 3.52
C GLN A 913 -43.50 -4.95 4.42
N GLN A 914 -43.18 -6.05 5.10
CA GLN A 914 -44.09 -6.68 6.05
C GLN A 914 -44.43 -5.72 7.19
N LEU A 915 -43.41 -5.04 7.74
CA LEU A 915 -43.59 -4.07 8.81
C LEU A 915 -44.47 -2.90 8.37
N ALA A 916 -44.20 -2.30 7.20
CA ALA A 916 -44.98 -1.19 6.66
C ALA A 916 -46.46 -1.57 6.47
N SER A 917 -46.71 -2.75 5.90
CA SER A 917 -48.06 -3.28 5.71
C SER A 917 -48.81 -3.46 7.03
N GLN A 918 -48.18 -4.08 8.03
CA GLN A 918 -48.80 -4.28 9.34
C GLN A 918 -49.03 -2.97 10.10
N MET A 919 -48.16 -1.98 9.91
CA MET A 919 -48.27 -0.66 10.53
C MET A 919 -49.24 0.28 9.81
N GLN A 920 -49.80 -0.11 8.66
CA GLN A 920 -50.61 0.75 7.79
C GLN A 920 -49.86 2.04 7.40
N THR A 921 -48.58 1.91 7.04
CA THR A 921 -47.72 3.02 6.60
C THR A 921 -46.92 2.65 5.34
N SER A 922 -46.14 3.59 4.82
CA SER A 922 -45.26 3.43 3.66
C SER A 922 -43.79 3.30 4.06
N ILE A 923 -42.95 2.85 3.12
CA ILE A 923 -41.49 2.96 3.20
C ILE A 923 -41.10 4.21 2.40
N ALA A 924 -40.33 5.11 2.99
CA ALA A 924 -39.83 6.32 2.35
C ALA A 924 -38.32 6.21 2.05
N THR A 925 -37.86 6.99 1.07
CA THR A 925 -36.42 7.07 0.71
C THR A 925 -35.74 8.29 1.34
N THR A 926 -36.51 9.22 1.89
CA THR A 926 -36.05 10.46 2.52
C THR A 926 -37.05 10.88 3.60
N GLY A 927 -36.62 11.68 4.55
CA GLY A 927 -37.51 12.28 5.54
C GLY A 927 -36.73 12.73 6.77
N LYS A 928 -37.30 13.68 7.50
CA LYS A 928 -36.71 14.12 8.76
C LYS A 928 -37.08 13.13 9.87
N VAL A 929 -36.08 12.67 10.62
CA VAL A 929 -36.30 11.84 11.82
C VAL A 929 -36.03 12.69 13.05
N SER A 930 -37.07 12.99 13.82
CA SER A 930 -36.91 13.77 15.06
C SER A 930 -36.08 13.04 16.13
N LYS A 931 -35.40 13.83 16.95
CA LYS A 931 -34.79 13.40 18.21
C LYS A 931 -35.84 13.48 19.32
N LEU A 932 -36.03 12.43 20.11
CA LEU A 932 -37.15 12.33 21.05
C LEU A 932 -36.70 12.50 22.50
N VAL A 933 -35.92 11.56 23.00
CA VAL A 933 -35.38 11.51 24.36
C VAL A 933 -33.92 11.95 24.33
N ALA A 934 -33.13 11.42 23.39
CA ALA A 934 -31.74 11.79 23.21
C ALA A 934 -31.60 13.22 22.62
N LYS A 935 -30.65 14.00 23.14
CA LYS A 935 -30.38 15.37 22.64
C LYS A 935 -29.59 15.39 21.32
N GLN A 936 -28.81 14.35 21.09
CA GLN A 936 -27.90 14.20 19.96
C GLN A 936 -28.15 12.87 19.27
N TRP A 937 -28.02 12.87 17.95
CA TRP A 937 -28.11 11.69 17.11
C TRP A 937 -27.36 11.97 15.81
N TYR A 938 -26.63 10.97 15.32
CA TYR A 938 -25.92 11.03 14.05
C TYR A 938 -26.79 10.39 12.97
N ASP A 939 -27.16 11.18 11.97
CA ASP A 939 -27.98 10.79 10.82
C ASP A 939 -27.12 10.89 9.55
N ASP A 940 -26.70 9.73 9.03
CA ASP A 940 -25.94 9.60 7.78
C ASP A 940 -26.85 9.52 6.55
N GLY A 941 -28.16 9.72 6.74
CA GLY A 941 -29.19 9.65 5.73
C GLY A 941 -29.69 8.21 5.51
N PRO A 942 -30.99 8.03 5.22
CA PRO A 942 -31.53 6.72 4.93
C PRO A 942 -30.83 6.13 3.70
N TRP A 943 -30.57 4.83 3.77
CA TRP A 943 -30.21 4.05 2.61
C TRP A 943 -31.42 4.02 1.70
N GLN A 944 -31.31 4.70 0.56
CA GLN A 944 -32.34 4.61 -0.44
C GLN A 944 -32.53 3.13 -0.76
N THR A 945 -33.76 2.64 -0.63
CA THR A 945 -34.22 1.41 -1.29
C THR A 945 -34.16 1.64 -2.81
N GLU A 946 -32.94 1.75 -3.32
CA GLU A 946 -32.59 1.83 -4.73
C GLU A 946 -32.80 0.48 -5.44
N SER A 947 -33.40 -0.50 -4.75
CA SER A 947 -33.64 -1.84 -5.28
C SER A 947 -34.55 -1.89 -6.50
N ASN A 948 -35.15 -0.77 -6.91
CA ASN A 948 -35.86 -0.74 -8.18
C ASN A 948 -35.44 0.37 -9.15
N TRP A 949 -34.35 1.16 -8.99
CA TRP A 949 -34.00 2.07 -10.11
C TRP A 949 -33.49 1.28 -11.34
N LEU A 950 -32.84 0.15 -11.07
CA LEU A 950 -32.47 -0.90 -12.03
C LEU A 950 -33.45 -2.08 -12.05
N GLY A 951 -34.56 -2.09 -11.33
CA GLY A 951 -35.50 -3.20 -11.47
C GLY A 951 -36.41 -3.01 -12.70
N ASP A 952 -37.24 -4.00 -12.99
CA ASP A 952 -37.98 -4.08 -14.26
C ASP A 952 -38.99 -2.94 -14.45
N ASP A 953 -39.53 -2.39 -13.35
CA ASP A 953 -40.43 -1.22 -13.35
C ASP A 953 -39.72 0.08 -12.92
N GLY A 954 -38.39 0.04 -12.93
CA GLY A 954 -37.52 1.09 -12.43
C GLY A 954 -37.42 2.34 -13.27
N LEU A 955 -36.76 3.36 -12.71
CA LEU A 955 -36.46 4.59 -13.45
C LEU A 955 -35.70 4.28 -14.74
N LEU A 956 -34.67 3.43 -14.69
CA LEU A 956 -33.92 3.08 -15.90
C LEU A 956 -34.81 2.37 -16.92
N ALA A 957 -35.72 1.49 -16.48
CA ALA A 957 -36.66 0.80 -17.36
C ALA A 957 -37.59 1.79 -18.09
N LYS A 958 -38.13 2.76 -17.35
CA LYS A 958 -38.99 3.82 -17.88
C LYS A 958 -38.24 4.69 -18.87
N LEU A 959 -37.06 5.17 -18.49
CA LEU A 959 -36.24 6.02 -19.36
C LEU A 959 -35.81 5.29 -20.63
N VAL A 960 -35.41 4.01 -20.54
CA VAL A 960 -35.04 3.21 -21.73
C VAL A 960 -36.24 2.99 -22.66
N LYS A 961 -37.46 2.99 -22.14
CA LYS A 961 -38.70 2.87 -22.93
C LYS A 961 -39.11 4.20 -23.56
N GLU A 962 -38.91 5.30 -22.85
CA GLU A 962 -39.37 6.64 -23.23
C GLU A 962 -38.38 7.36 -24.15
N PHE A 963 -37.08 7.18 -23.96
CA PHE A 963 -36.04 7.91 -24.66
C PHE A 963 -35.23 7.02 -25.61
N PRO A 964 -34.87 7.50 -26.81
CA PRO A 964 -33.90 6.83 -27.65
C PRO A 964 -32.51 6.82 -26.99
N SER A 965 -31.62 5.92 -27.45
CA SER A 965 -30.27 5.72 -26.90
C SER A 965 -29.46 7.00 -26.71
N GLU A 966 -29.59 7.95 -27.64
CA GLU A 966 -28.83 9.21 -27.68
C GLU A 966 -29.32 10.24 -26.64
N GLU A 967 -30.59 10.15 -26.25
CA GLU A 967 -31.22 11.07 -25.28
C GLU A 967 -31.26 10.47 -23.87
N LEU A 968 -30.94 9.19 -23.72
CA LEU A 968 -31.01 8.49 -22.45
C LEU A 968 -30.06 9.07 -21.40
N LEU A 969 -28.83 9.47 -21.77
CA LEU A 969 -27.89 10.07 -20.83
C LEU A 969 -28.32 11.46 -20.36
N PRO A 970 -28.71 12.40 -21.25
CA PRO A 970 -29.33 13.65 -20.81
C PRO A 970 -30.53 13.44 -19.88
N ALA A 971 -31.45 12.53 -20.22
CA ALA A 971 -32.62 12.25 -19.39
C ALA A 971 -32.26 11.66 -18.02
N LEU A 972 -31.24 10.80 -17.97
CA LEU A 972 -30.76 10.19 -16.73
C LEU A 972 -30.01 11.21 -15.85
N LEU A 973 -29.22 12.09 -16.45
CA LEU A 973 -28.54 13.20 -15.77
C LEU A 973 -29.54 14.22 -15.23
N ASP A 974 -30.60 14.53 -15.97
CA ASP A 974 -31.68 15.40 -15.51
C ASP A 974 -32.44 14.78 -14.32
N ALA A 975 -32.78 13.49 -14.42
CA ALA A 975 -33.54 12.79 -13.39
C ALA A 975 -32.77 12.53 -12.08
N LYS A 976 -31.44 12.35 -12.14
CA LYS A 976 -30.64 11.90 -10.98
C LYS A 976 -29.39 12.70 -10.68
N GLY A 977 -28.93 13.53 -11.61
CA GLY A 977 -27.69 14.28 -11.47
C GLY A 977 -26.43 13.43 -11.68
N ARG A 978 -25.33 14.13 -11.97
CA ARG A 978 -24.02 13.53 -12.25
C ARG A 978 -23.42 12.78 -11.06
N ASP A 979 -23.56 13.34 -9.86
CA ASP A 979 -23.00 12.77 -8.62
C ASP A 979 -23.65 11.42 -8.25
N PHE A 980 -24.90 11.20 -8.66
CA PHE A 980 -25.57 9.91 -8.49
C PHE A 980 -24.99 8.83 -9.42
N LEU A 981 -24.75 9.20 -10.69
CA LEU A 981 -24.32 8.27 -11.74
C LEU A 981 -22.84 7.89 -11.61
N LYS A 982 -21.98 8.83 -11.22
CA LYS A 982 -20.53 8.62 -11.10
C LYS A 982 -20.12 7.36 -10.32
N PRO A 983 -20.63 7.10 -9.09
CA PRO A 983 -20.29 5.87 -8.38
C PRO A 983 -20.93 4.61 -9.01
N ARG A 984 -22.02 4.76 -9.77
CA ARG A 984 -22.88 3.67 -10.29
C ARG A 984 -22.65 3.30 -11.76
N VAL A 985 -21.66 3.89 -12.43
CA VAL A 985 -21.33 3.57 -13.84
C VAL A 985 -21.11 2.08 -14.07
N ALA A 986 -20.48 1.39 -13.10
CA ALA A 986 -20.27 -0.05 -13.18
C ALA A 986 -21.60 -0.84 -13.12
N GLU A 987 -22.56 -0.40 -12.30
CA GLU A 987 -23.88 -1.01 -12.18
C GLU A 987 -24.67 -0.83 -13.48
N LEU A 988 -24.65 0.38 -14.07
CA LEU A 988 -25.23 0.67 -15.37
C LEU A 988 -24.68 -0.25 -16.46
N ALA A 989 -23.36 -0.40 -16.54
CA ALA A 989 -22.74 -1.26 -17.54
C ALA A 989 -23.08 -2.75 -17.37
N MET A 990 -23.47 -3.18 -16.17
CA MET A 990 -23.91 -4.56 -15.92
C MET A 990 -25.38 -4.79 -16.27
N ASP A 991 -26.21 -3.74 -16.32
CA ASP A 991 -27.63 -3.82 -16.65
C ASP A 991 -27.86 -4.26 -18.11
N VAL A 992 -28.72 -5.27 -18.32
CA VAL A 992 -28.98 -5.85 -19.65
C VAL A 992 -29.56 -4.82 -20.62
N ARG A 993 -30.38 -3.88 -20.14
CA ARG A 993 -31.02 -2.86 -20.99
C ARG A 993 -30.01 -1.85 -21.50
N VAL A 994 -29.08 -1.44 -20.64
CA VAL A 994 -27.98 -0.54 -20.99
C VAL A 994 -26.98 -1.22 -21.92
N ARG A 995 -26.66 -2.50 -21.70
CA ARG A 995 -25.76 -3.26 -22.58
C ARG A 995 -26.25 -3.35 -24.03
N ARG A 996 -27.57 -3.38 -24.23
CA ARG A 996 -28.20 -3.37 -25.56
C ARG A 996 -28.20 -1.99 -26.23
N GLN A 997 -27.69 -0.95 -25.55
CA GLN A 997 -27.69 0.45 -25.99
C GLN A 997 -26.23 0.95 -26.13
N PRO A 998 -25.47 0.49 -27.15
CA PRO A 998 -24.05 0.82 -27.28
C PRO A 998 -23.77 2.31 -27.46
N LYS A 999 -24.69 3.08 -28.07
CA LYS A 999 -24.57 4.54 -28.22
C LYS A 999 -24.66 5.26 -26.86
N PHE A 1000 -25.64 4.90 -26.04
CA PHE A 1000 -25.74 5.40 -24.66
C PHE A 1000 -24.47 5.10 -23.85
N LEU A 1001 -23.93 3.89 -23.97
CA LEU A 1001 -22.69 3.52 -23.27
C LEU A 1001 -21.48 4.35 -23.72
N ILE A 1002 -21.35 4.62 -25.02
CA ILE A 1002 -20.29 5.51 -25.52
C ILE A 1002 -20.46 6.92 -24.94
N ALA A 1003 -21.69 7.48 -24.96
CA ALA A 1003 -21.95 8.79 -24.37
C ALA A 1003 -21.67 8.83 -22.86
N LEU A 1004 -22.04 7.78 -22.12
CA LEU A 1004 -21.77 7.65 -20.69
C LEU A 1004 -20.27 7.61 -20.40
N LEU A 1005 -19.50 6.93 -21.26
CA LEU A 1005 -18.04 6.89 -21.17
C LEU A 1005 -17.43 8.24 -21.50
N ASP A 1006 -17.84 8.91 -22.58
CA ASP A 1006 -17.30 10.23 -22.94
C ASP A 1006 -17.53 11.27 -21.83
N GLU A 1007 -18.62 11.15 -21.06
CA GLU A 1007 -18.95 12.04 -19.94
C GLU A 1007 -18.17 11.72 -18.63
N LEU A 1008 -17.93 10.45 -18.32
CA LEU A 1008 -17.46 10.02 -17.00
C LEU A 1008 -16.08 9.33 -16.99
N GLU A 1009 -15.52 8.95 -18.14
CA GLU A 1009 -14.30 8.13 -18.25
C GLU A 1009 -13.07 8.72 -17.55
N GLY A 1010 -12.88 10.04 -17.60
CA GLY A 1010 -11.76 10.73 -16.96
C GLY A 1010 -11.76 10.61 -15.43
N GLU A 1011 -12.91 10.29 -14.83
CA GLU A 1011 -13.11 10.21 -13.39
C GLU A 1011 -13.32 8.78 -12.89
N MET A 1012 -13.37 7.80 -13.80
CA MET A 1012 -13.53 6.39 -13.45
C MET A 1012 -12.25 5.82 -12.82
N SER A 1013 -12.43 5.10 -11.72
CA SER A 1013 -11.36 4.28 -11.14
C SER A 1013 -10.93 3.15 -12.08
N VAL A 1014 -9.70 2.64 -11.89
CA VAL A 1014 -9.16 1.46 -12.60
C VAL A 1014 -10.14 0.28 -12.58
N ARG A 1015 -10.80 0.05 -11.43
CA ARG A 1015 -11.80 -1.02 -11.28
C ARG A 1015 -13.04 -0.74 -12.13
N GLN A 1016 -13.59 0.47 -12.07
CA GLN A 1016 -14.76 0.84 -12.87
C GLN A 1016 -14.48 0.71 -14.37
N LYS A 1017 -13.33 1.20 -14.85
CA LYS A 1017 -12.93 1.07 -16.27
C LYS A 1017 -12.88 -0.40 -16.70
N PHE A 1018 -12.27 -1.26 -15.89
CA PHE A 1018 -12.19 -2.69 -16.19
C PHE A 1018 -13.57 -3.37 -16.17
N THR A 1019 -14.37 -3.14 -15.12
CA THR A 1019 -15.73 -3.70 -15.00
C THR A 1019 -16.60 -3.29 -16.16
N VAL A 1020 -16.54 -2.02 -16.58
CA VAL A 1020 -17.31 -1.53 -17.72
C VAL A 1020 -16.80 -2.16 -19.02
N ALA A 1021 -15.48 -2.20 -19.24
CA ALA A 1021 -14.90 -2.78 -20.45
C ALA A 1021 -15.28 -4.25 -20.69
N VAL A 1022 -15.37 -5.07 -19.64
CA VAL A 1022 -15.73 -6.49 -19.77
C VAL A 1022 -17.24 -6.73 -19.84
N ASN A 1023 -18.07 -5.75 -19.50
CA ASN A 1023 -19.53 -5.89 -19.54
C ASN A 1023 -20.18 -5.25 -20.76
N ILE A 1024 -19.52 -4.33 -21.45
CA ILE A 1024 -20.01 -3.72 -22.69
C ILE A 1024 -19.93 -4.71 -23.86
N ASP A 1025 -21.00 -4.80 -24.66
CA ASP A 1025 -21.06 -5.61 -25.88
C ASP A 1025 -20.64 -4.80 -27.13
N CYS A 1026 -19.53 -4.04 -27.01
CA CYS A 1026 -18.96 -3.19 -28.06
C CYS A 1026 -17.43 -3.28 -28.01
N GLY A 1027 -16.85 -4.06 -28.93
CA GLY A 1027 -15.41 -4.35 -28.94
C GLY A 1027 -14.52 -3.11 -28.99
N ILE A 1028 -14.95 -2.06 -29.69
CA ILE A 1028 -14.21 -0.78 -29.78
C ILE A 1028 -14.16 -0.09 -28.41
N ALA A 1029 -15.28 0.01 -27.69
CA ALA A 1029 -15.34 0.63 -26.37
C ALA A 1029 -14.58 -0.20 -25.32
N SER A 1030 -14.70 -1.52 -25.37
CA SER A 1030 -13.92 -2.43 -24.53
C SER A 1030 -12.43 -2.26 -24.77
N HIS A 1031 -11.98 -2.22 -26.03
CA HIS A 1031 -10.57 -2.01 -26.37
C HIS A 1031 -10.07 -0.64 -25.93
N ARG A 1032 -10.84 0.44 -26.12
CA ARG A 1032 -10.53 1.80 -25.64
C ARG A 1032 -10.24 1.80 -24.14
N LEU A 1033 -11.13 1.23 -23.34
CA LEU A 1033 -10.96 1.19 -21.88
C LEU A 1033 -9.81 0.27 -21.44
N LEU A 1034 -9.67 -0.92 -22.02
CA LEU A 1034 -8.60 -1.86 -21.66
C LEU A 1034 -7.21 -1.32 -22.01
N SER A 1035 -7.08 -0.55 -23.10
CA SER A 1035 -5.80 0.06 -23.51
C SER A 1035 -5.27 1.10 -22.54
N GLN A 1036 -6.14 1.70 -21.71
CA GLN A 1036 -5.76 2.66 -20.68
C GLN A 1036 -5.31 2.00 -19.37
N LEU A 1037 -5.47 0.68 -19.25
CA LEU A 1037 -5.14 -0.07 -18.04
C LEU A 1037 -3.80 -0.77 -18.20
N ARG A 1038 -2.98 -0.75 -17.16
CA ARG A 1038 -1.76 -1.56 -17.13
C ARG A 1038 -2.15 -3.03 -17.02
N TRP A 1039 -1.43 -3.92 -17.69
CA TRP A 1039 -1.67 -5.36 -17.60
C TRP A 1039 -1.61 -5.88 -16.15
N SER A 1040 -0.73 -5.30 -15.32
CA SER A 1040 -0.64 -5.61 -13.89
C SER A 1040 -1.91 -5.28 -13.12
N ASP A 1041 -2.61 -4.21 -13.51
CA ASP A 1041 -3.86 -3.80 -12.87
C ASP A 1041 -4.99 -4.76 -13.24
N ILE A 1042 -5.09 -5.15 -14.52
CA ILE A 1042 -6.05 -6.15 -15.02
C ILE A 1042 -5.84 -7.49 -14.31
N VAL A 1043 -4.61 -8.02 -14.33
CA VAL A 1043 -4.26 -9.28 -13.67
C VAL A 1043 -4.50 -9.19 -12.16
N GLY A 1044 -4.18 -8.04 -11.55
CA GLY A 1044 -4.42 -7.77 -10.14
C GLY A 1044 -5.91 -7.77 -9.78
N LEU A 1045 -6.77 -7.19 -10.61
CA LEU A 1045 -8.22 -7.20 -10.42
C LEU A 1045 -8.80 -8.60 -10.54
N VAL A 1046 -8.44 -9.32 -11.60
CA VAL A 1046 -8.83 -10.73 -11.81
C VAL A 1046 -8.43 -11.59 -10.61
N ASN A 1047 -7.21 -11.44 -10.09
CA ASN A 1047 -6.72 -12.19 -8.93
C ASN A 1047 -7.39 -11.80 -7.60
N ARG A 1048 -7.70 -10.50 -7.39
CA ARG A 1048 -8.34 -10.01 -6.15
C ARG A 1048 -9.82 -10.35 -6.07
N HIS A 1049 -10.51 -10.35 -7.21
CA HIS A 1049 -11.96 -10.52 -7.28
C HIS A 1049 -12.40 -11.94 -7.63
N GLN A 1050 -11.46 -12.88 -7.81
CA GLN A 1050 -11.80 -14.29 -8.07
C GLN A 1050 -12.56 -14.90 -6.88
N CYS A 1051 -13.55 -15.74 -7.18
CA CYS A 1051 -14.18 -16.61 -6.19
C CYS A 1051 -13.68 -18.05 -6.40
N ASN A 1052 -13.36 -18.75 -5.31
CA ASN A 1052 -13.02 -20.17 -5.39
C ASN A 1052 -14.27 -21.07 -5.46
N GLU A 1053 -15.45 -20.51 -5.25
CA GLU A 1053 -16.72 -21.24 -5.11
C GLU A 1053 -17.65 -21.08 -6.31
N CYS A 1054 -17.56 -19.96 -7.04
CA CYS A 1054 -18.39 -19.69 -8.22
C CYS A 1054 -17.56 -19.17 -9.41
N ASP A 1055 -18.13 -19.28 -10.61
CA ASP A 1055 -17.50 -18.87 -11.88
C ASP A 1055 -17.70 -17.36 -12.15
N VAL A 1056 -17.55 -16.53 -11.11
CA VAL A 1056 -17.77 -15.08 -11.16
C VAL A 1056 -16.61 -14.35 -10.50
N PHE A 1057 -16.15 -13.27 -11.14
CA PHE A 1057 -15.29 -12.27 -10.52
C PHE A 1057 -16.18 -11.25 -9.78
N HIS A 1058 -16.21 -11.32 -8.45
CA HIS A 1058 -17.15 -10.55 -7.63
C HIS A 1058 -17.03 -9.04 -7.86
N GLY A 1059 -18.14 -8.45 -8.32
CA GLY A 1059 -18.23 -7.02 -8.67
C GLY A 1059 -17.49 -6.64 -9.95
N ILE A 1060 -17.25 -7.62 -10.84
CA ILE A 1060 -16.72 -7.44 -12.19
C ILE A 1060 -17.66 -8.12 -13.20
N ALA A 1061 -17.55 -9.43 -13.44
CA ALA A 1061 -18.35 -10.18 -14.41
C ALA A 1061 -18.10 -11.70 -14.27
N GLU A 1062 -18.87 -12.51 -15.01
CA GLU A 1062 -18.66 -13.97 -15.13
C GLU A 1062 -17.31 -14.33 -15.76
N TYR A 1063 -16.74 -15.47 -15.37
CA TYR A 1063 -15.46 -15.96 -15.89
C TYR A 1063 -15.44 -16.05 -17.40
N GLN A 1064 -16.49 -16.64 -17.99
CA GLN A 1064 -16.62 -16.79 -19.43
C GLN A 1064 -16.54 -15.43 -20.15
N LYS A 1065 -17.23 -14.41 -19.62
CA LYS A 1065 -17.25 -13.08 -20.24
C LYS A 1065 -15.90 -12.37 -20.12
N VAL A 1066 -15.31 -12.35 -18.92
CA VAL A 1066 -13.99 -11.74 -18.69
C VAL A 1066 -12.94 -12.40 -19.57
N PHE A 1067 -12.91 -13.73 -19.62
CA PHE A 1067 -11.91 -14.45 -20.43
C PHE A 1067 -12.16 -14.28 -21.93
N ALA A 1068 -13.41 -14.24 -22.40
CA ALA A 1068 -13.71 -13.98 -23.81
C ALA A 1068 -13.19 -12.60 -24.24
N VAL A 1069 -13.55 -11.54 -23.51
CA VAL A 1069 -13.13 -10.16 -23.81
C VAL A 1069 -11.61 -10.04 -23.76
N LEU A 1070 -10.96 -10.60 -22.73
CA LEU A 1070 -9.49 -10.56 -22.64
C LEU A 1070 -8.82 -11.37 -23.76
N THR A 1071 -9.40 -12.51 -24.16
CA THR A 1071 -8.86 -13.36 -25.23
C THR A 1071 -8.96 -12.67 -26.59
N GLU A 1072 -10.04 -11.95 -26.85
CA GLU A 1072 -10.24 -11.15 -28.06
C GLU A 1072 -9.37 -9.89 -28.06
N TYR A 1073 -9.20 -9.24 -26.90
CA TYR A 1073 -8.34 -8.08 -26.76
C TYR A 1073 -6.85 -8.45 -26.91
N HIS A 1074 -6.37 -9.44 -26.13
CA HIS A 1074 -4.96 -9.84 -26.14
C HIS A 1074 -4.74 -11.26 -25.54
N PRO A 1075 -4.51 -12.30 -26.37
CA PRO A 1075 -4.39 -13.70 -25.90
C PRO A 1075 -3.34 -13.94 -24.80
N SER A 1076 -2.16 -13.32 -24.86
CA SER A 1076 -1.14 -13.47 -23.80
C SER A 1076 -1.56 -12.86 -22.45
N LEU A 1077 -2.25 -11.72 -22.47
CA LEU A 1077 -2.83 -11.11 -21.27
C LEU A 1077 -3.93 -12.02 -20.71
N ALA A 1078 -4.79 -12.57 -21.57
CA ALA A 1078 -5.81 -13.54 -21.18
C ALA A 1078 -5.18 -14.77 -20.50
N LEU A 1079 -4.11 -15.34 -21.07
CA LEU A 1079 -3.37 -16.46 -20.47
C LEU A 1079 -2.87 -16.12 -19.06
N ARG A 1080 -2.26 -14.94 -18.89
CA ARG A 1080 -1.76 -14.46 -17.59
C ARG A 1080 -2.91 -14.24 -16.59
N ALA A 1081 -4.01 -13.65 -17.03
CA ALA A 1081 -5.19 -13.42 -16.20
C ALA A 1081 -5.86 -14.73 -15.74
N ILE A 1082 -6.06 -15.69 -16.65
CA ILE A 1082 -6.66 -17.01 -16.33
C ILE A 1082 -5.75 -17.79 -15.36
N ARG A 1083 -4.43 -17.74 -15.55
CA ARG A 1083 -3.47 -18.38 -14.63
C ARG A 1083 -3.39 -17.67 -13.28
N ALA A 1084 -3.59 -16.35 -13.23
CA ALA A 1084 -3.63 -15.59 -11.99
C ALA A 1084 -4.93 -15.83 -11.19
N SER A 1085 -6.05 -16.11 -11.87
CA SER A 1085 -7.31 -16.53 -11.24
C SER A 1085 -7.33 -18.03 -10.86
N ARG A 1086 -6.17 -18.68 -10.73
CA ARG A 1086 -6.07 -20.08 -10.39
C ARG A 1086 -5.91 -20.26 -8.87
N PRO A 1087 -6.75 -21.09 -8.22
CA PRO A 1087 -6.52 -21.54 -6.85
C PRO A 1087 -5.12 -22.12 -6.66
N SER A 1088 -4.45 -21.75 -5.57
CA SER A 1088 -3.06 -22.16 -5.30
C SER A 1088 -2.83 -23.68 -5.20
N SER A 1089 -3.89 -24.48 -5.09
CA SER A 1089 -3.86 -25.95 -5.07
C SER A 1089 -3.65 -26.57 -6.45
N ILE A 1090 -4.00 -25.88 -7.54
CA ILE A 1090 -3.91 -26.38 -8.91
C ILE A 1090 -2.50 -26.14 -9.45
N LYS A 1091 -1.84 -27.20 -9.90
CA LYS A 1091 -0.41 -27.15 -10.26
C LYS A 1091 -0.14 -26.80 -11.72
N ASN A 1092 -1.04 -27.18 -12.63
CA ASN A 1092 -0.90 -26.97 -14.07
C ASN A 1092 -2.27 -26.84 -14.76
N ASP A 1093 -2.26 -26.40 -16.02
CA ASP A 1093 -3.46 -26.05 -16.80
C ASP A 1093 -4.39 -27.27 -17.01
N ALA A 1094 -3.83 -28.46 -17.25
CA ALA A 1094 -4.60 -29.69 -17.41
C ALA A 1094 -5.23 -30.22 -16.12
N SER A 1095 -4.70 -29.82 -14.96
CA SER A 1095 -5.21 -30.20 -13.63
C SER A 1095 -6.32 -29.28 -13.11
N ASP A 1096 -6.72 -28.27 -13.89
CA ASP A 1096 -7.73 -27.31 -13.48
C ASP A 1096 -9.14 -27.96 -13.51
N PRO A 1097 -9.83 -28.09 -12.36
CA PRO A 1097 -11.13 -28.74 -12.32
C PRO A 1097 -12.24 -27.88 -12.95
N ASN A 1098 -11.98 -26.59 -13.16
CA ASN A 1098 -12.96 -25.66 -13.72
C ASN A 1098 -12.95 -25.76 -15.26
N ARG A 1099 -14.06 -26.24 -15.83
CA ARG A 1099 -14.21 -26.43 -17.28
C ARG A 1099 -14.15 -25.10 -18.05
N THR A 1100 -14.81 -24.05 -17.55
CA THR A 1100 -14.78 -22.70 -18.13
C THR A 1100 -13.35 -22.18 -18.30
N ARG A 1101 -12.50 -22.35 -17.27
CA ARG A 1101 -11.08 -22.00 -17.34
C ARG A 1101 -10.29 -22.88 -18.32
N ARG A 1102 -10.54 -24.19 -18.36
CA ARG A 1102 -9.88 -25.08 -19.32
C ARG A 1102 -10.25 -24.75 -20.77
N ASP A 1103 -11.51 -24.47 -21.04
CA ASP A 1103 -11.99 -24.12 -22.39
C ASP A 1103 -11.45 -22.75 -22.82
N ALA A 1104 -11.41 -21.78 -21.90
CA ALA A 1104 -10.76 -20.49 -22.13
C ALA A 1104 -9.24 -20.65 -22.40
N LEU A 1105 -8.54 -21.46 -21.60
CA LEU A 1105 -7.12 -21.78 -21.83
C LEU A 1105 -6.91 -22.47 -23.18
N ALA A 1106 -7.78 -23.41 -23.56
CA ALA A 1106 -7.70 -24.07 -24.86
C ALA A 1106 -7.89 -23.07 -26.01
N LYS A 1107 -8.90 -22.19 -25.93
CA LYS A 1107 -9.13 -21.11 -26.92
C LYS A 1107 -7.91 -20.19 -27.03
N VAL A 1108 -7.38 -19.73 -25.90
CA VAL A 1108 -6.17 -18.89 -25.85
C VAL A 1108 -4.97 -19.63 -26.46
N HIS A 1109 -4.77 -20.91 -26.15
CA HIS A 1109 -3.70 -21.71 -26.74
C HIS A 1109 -3.86 -21.85 -28.26
N ARG A 1110 -5.07 -22.07 -28.82
CA ARG A 1110 -5.28 -22.07 -30.27
C ARG A 1110 -4.95 -20.71 -30.89
N MET A 1111 -5.40 -19.62 -30.27
CA MET A 1111 -5.09 -18.26 -30.76
C MET A 1111 -3.60 -17.92 -30.70
N LEU A 1112 -2.86 -18.56 -29.79
CA LEU A 1112 -1.40 -18.51 -29.71
C LEU A 1112 -0.71 -19.55 -30.61
N GLY A 1113 -1.44 -20.29 -31.45
CA GLY A 1113 -0.93 -21.33 -32.36
C GLY A 1113 -0.45 -22.62 -31.68
N ARG A 1114 -0.88 -22.88 -30.44
CA ARG A 1114 -0.47 -24.03 -29.61
C ARG A 1114 -1.50 -25.15 -29.65
N GLU A 1115 -1.75 -25.68 -30.84
CA GLU A 1115 -2.83 -26.65 -31.08
C GLU A 1115 -2.70 -27.91 -30.21
N HIS A 1116 -1.48 -28.39 -29.99
CA HIS A 1116 -1.23 -29.57 -29.15
C HIS A 1116 -1.63 -29.36 -27.67
N LEU A 1117 -1.41 -28.16 -27.10
CA LEU A 1117 -1.83 -27.84 -25.73
C LEU A 1117 -3.34 -27.62 -25.65
N ALA A 1118 -3.92 -26.97 -26.66
CA ALA A 1118 -5.36 -26.81 -26.75
C ALA A 1118 -6.06 -28.17 -26.78
N ASN A 1119 -5.57 -29.10 -27.63
CA ASN A 1119 -6.08 -30.46 -27.72
C ASN A 1119 -5.91 -31.25 -26.42
N LYS A 1120 -4.79 -31.07 -25.72
CA LYS A 1120 -4.57 -31.69 -24.40
C LYS A 1120 -5.57 -31.22 -23.35
N LEU A 1121 -5.95 -29.93 -23.37
CA LEU A 1121 -6.92 -29.35 -22.45
C LEU A 1121 -8.35 -29.80 -22.76
N THR A 1122 -8.72 -29.87 -24.04
CA THR A 1122 -10.04 -30.36 -24.48
C THR A 1122 -10.21 -31.86 -24.30
N ASN A 1123 -9.15 -32.65 -24.46
CA ASN A 1123 -9.21 -34.11 -24.39
C ASN A 1123 -8.98 -34.68 -22.98
N CYS A 1124 -8.86 -33.84 -21.94
CA CYS A 1124 -8.60 -34.30 -20.58
C CYS A 1124 -9.90 -34.87 -19.96
N PRO A 1125 -9.97 -36.20 -19.66
CA PRO A 1125 -11.21 -36.87 -19.28
C PRO A 1125 -11.73 -36.38 -17.92
N GLU A 1126 -13.03 -36.03 -17.87
CA GLU A 1126 -13.71 -35.51 -16.67
C GLU A 1126 -13.65 -36.48 -15.47
N ASN A 1127 -13.48 -37.78 -15.70
CA ASN A 1127 -13.57 -38.83 -14.68
C ASN A 1127 -12.43 -38.87 -13.64
N LYS A 1128 -11.34 -38.10 -13.78
CA LYS A 1128 -10.24 -38.12 -12.78
C LYS A 1128 -10.48 -37.25 -11.53
N PHE A 1129 -11.50 -36.40 -11.49
CA PHE A 1129 -11.66 -35.38 -10.44
C PHE A 1129 -12.76 -35.68 -9.39
N ARG A 1130 -13.53 -36.77 -9.54
CA ARG A 1130 -14.65 -37.10 -8.65
C ARG A 1130 -14.27 -37.73 -7.29
N VAL A 1131 -13.02 -38.13 -7.06
CA VAL A 1131 -12.66 -39.00 -5.91
C VAL A 1131 -12.39 -38.23 -4.59
N THR A 1132 -12.28 -36.91 -4.59
CA THR A 1132 -11.84 -36.16 -3.38
C THR A 1132 -12.90 -35.31 -2.67
N ARG A 1133 -14.17 -35.30 -3.11
CA ARG A 1133 -15.21 -34.46 -2.46
C ARG A 1133 -15.96 -35.10 -1.28
N ASN A 1134 -15.78 -36.40 -1.01
CA ASN A 1134 -16.50 -37.11 0.08
C ASN A 1134 -15.70 -37.26 1.40
N ARG A 1135 -14.72 -36.40 1.68
CA ARG A 1135 -14.04 -36.36 2.98
C ARG A 1135 -13.69 -34.92 3.37
N SER A 1136 -14.66 -34.19 3.92
CA SER A 1136 -14.44 -33.02 4.78
C SER A 1136 -15.67 -32.77 5.61
#